data_AF-A0A2R5LI81-F1
#
_entry.id   AF-A0A2R5LI81-F1
#
_cell.length_a   1.000
_cell.length_b   1.000
_cell.length_c   1.000
_cell.angle_alpha   90.00
_cell.angle_beta   90.00
_cell.angle_gamma   90.00
#
_symmetry.space_group_name_H-M   'P 1'
#
loop_
_entity.id
_entity.type
_entity.pdbx_description
1 polymer ?
#
loop_
_entity_poly.entity_id
_entity_poly.type
_entity_poly.pdbx_seq_one_letter_code
_entity_poly.pdbx_strand_id
1 'polypeptide(L)'
;MARIRVSSSLLLLLFVGLASAEIYTDQFVVHVQGGTRVARELAEKHGFSYLGNLFDDYHHLRHKRLAKRSLEPSLQHHKSLQQESNVHWFSQQTLKRRTKRGYRTPATPLNDARWLDMWYLNRGGGLDMNVEEVWKKNITGRGVVVTILDDGLEKDHPDLVDNYDPQASWDMNNHDSDPQPRYDMVDSNRHGTRCAGEVAAVHNNSICSVGVAYSAGIGGVRMLDGDVTDVVEARSLSLNNQHIDVYSASWGPDDDGKTVDGPGELATRAFREGIEKGRRGLGSIFVWASGNGGRDRDNCNCDGYTNSIWTLSISSATENGLVPWYSEACSSTLATTYSSGSTGERQIVTTDLHHSCTSTHTGTSASAPLAAGICALALEANRKLTWRDMQHIVVRTARPANLHASDWLTNGVNRNVSHSFGYGLMDAAAMVDLAKRWTTVPAQKTCMVKADPMDKMISPKSSVELKLEVNCLNVKFLEHVQAKVTLSATRRGDLHIYLTSPAGTRSTLLAQRALDNSRSGFQAWPFMTVHSWGESPNGIWKLQVHNDGRYFGRASLKEWSLILYGTTEDPDDFMKSPTGPKVPEESATSKEPPPVTQPQNEIAPQTTQAPTAKTTVESKTFPVYRPMKPPPSLERPPNEQEHLDNFLRPGSRRPECPPSQFIYFNMCVDDCPPGSYRSINDVEDDEGKKRGQPACLHCHYSCKVCKGPNDNECAECYPDAEHTGEGYCQPKNLVEKLNLEIGWYRAMTISIMTLCIIIVGAVALFFMTSTSFCNFCCSSSRHDSNGARYSGLPAQTSMFAEENGHPAGMEQYRASDVKKAKPYRDDDI
;
A
#
# COMPACT_ATOMS: atom_id res chain seq x y z
N MET A 1 57.76 35.29 -38.05
CA MET A 1 56.71 35.71 -39.03
C MET A 1 55.39 35.02 -38.65
N ALA A 2 54.26 35.57 -39.11
CA ALA A 2 52.92 34.97 -39.13
C ALA A 2 52.39 34.25 -37.85
N ARG A 3 51.50 34.94 -37.12
CA ARG A 3 50.52 34.30 -36.23
C ARG A 3 49.49 33.53 -37.08
N ILE A 4 49.11 32.32 -36.69
CA ILE A 4 47.83 31.71 -37.13
C ILE A 4 46.91 31.66 -35.91
N ARG A 5 45.85 32.47 -35.96
CA ARG A 5 44.71 32.38 -35.03
C ARG A 5 43.82 31.24 -35.52
N VAL A 6 43.68 30.16 -34.74
CA VAL A 6 42.57 29.22 -34.94
C VAL A 6 41.32 29.89 -34.37
N SER A 7 40.43 30.34 -35.25
CA SER A 7 39.21 31.06 -34.85
C SER A 7 38.15 30.09 -34.32
N SER A 8 37.58 30.41 -33.16
CA SER A 8 36.51 29.66 -32.46
C SER A 8 35.14 29.74 -33.17
N SER A 9 35.13 29.68 -34.51
CA SER A 9 33.98 30.02 -35.36
C SER A 9 33.34 28.82 -36.05
N LEU A 10 33.89 27.61 -35.90
CA LEU A 10 33.37 26.40 -36.57
C LEU A 10 32.44 25.53 -35.69
N LEU A 11 32.44 25.74 -34.37
CA LEU A 11 31.54 25.01 -33.44
C LEU A 11 30.17 25.67 -33.22
N LEU A 12 29.95 26.87 -33.77
CA LEU A 12 28.73 27.66 -33.54
C LEU A 12 27.71 27.60 -34.70
N LEU A 13 27.90 26.69 -35.67
CA LEU A 13 27.04 26.53 -36.85
C LEU A 13 26.18 25.25 -36.83
N LEU A 14 26.26 24.44 -35.77
CA LEU A 14 25.37 23.29 -35.55
C LEU A 14 24.07 23.65 -34.81
N PHE A 15 23.85 24.93 -34.50
CA PHE A 15 22.63 25.46 -33.86
C PHE A 15 21.83 26.40 -34.79
N VAL A 16 21.67 26.02 -36.06
CA VAL A 16 20.77 26.70 -37.00
C VAL A 16 19.62 25.77 -37.38
N GLY A 17 18.52 25.91 -36.64
CA GLY A 17 17.16 25.55 -37.07
C GLY A 17 16.92 24.14 -37.61
N LEU A 18 16.48 23.23 -36.73
CA LEU A 18 15.53 22.18 -37.12
C LEU A 18 14.20 22.85 -37.51
N ALA A 19 14.13 23.33 -38.75
CA ALA A 19 12.87 23.69 -39.37
C ALA A 19 12.02 22.42 -39.47
N SER A 20 10.79 22.47 -38.92
CA SER A 20 9.82 21.38 -39.08
C SER A 20 9.67 21.04 -40.56
N ALA A 21 10.06 19.83 -40.96
CA ALA A 21 9.90 19.36 -42.33
C ALA A 21 8.44 19.49 -42.76
N GLU A 22 8.19 20.07 -43.95
CA GLU A 22 6.84 20.14 -44.49
C GLU A 22 6.39 18.73 -44.95
N ILE A 23 5.33 18.21 -44.33
CA ILE A 23 4.75 16.93 -44.73
C ILE A 23 3.80 17.17 -45.90
N TYR A 24 4.17 16.71 -47.09
CA TYR A 24 3.34 16.74 -48.30
C TYR A 24 2.28 15.62 -48.27
N THR A 25 1.14 15.84 -48.92
CA THR A 25 0.02 14.88 -49.00
C THR A 25 -0.23 14.42 -50.44
N ASP A 26 -1.15 13.47 -50.62
CA ASP A 26 -1.63 12.99 -51.92
C ASP A 26 -2.61 13.95 -52.63
N GLN A 27 -2.88 15.11 -52.02
CA GLN A 27 -3.89 16.10 -52.44
C GLN A 27 -3.26 17.35 -53.05
N PHE A 28 -3.94 17.92 -54.04
CA PHE A 28 -3.48 19.03 -54.88
C PHE A 28 -4.63 20.01 -55.12
N VAL A 29 -4.34 21.31 -55.12
CA VAL A 29 -5.26 22.33 -55.61
C VAL A 29 -4.71 22.90 -56.91
N VAL A 30 -5.57 23.06 -57.92
CA VAL A 30 -5.23 23.63 -59.23
C VAL A 30 -6.18 24.79 -59.54
N HIS A 31 -5.68 25.84 -60.20
CA HIS A 31 -6.47 26.96 -60.71
C HIS A 31 -6.57 26.84 -62.23
N VAL A 32 -7.78 26.57 -62.73
CA VAL A 32 -8.01 26.13 -64.12
C VAL A 32 -9.21 26.84 -64.72
N GLN A 33 -8.98 27.75 -65.68
CA GLN A 33 -10.06 28.46 -66.34
C GLN A 33 -10.92 27.52 -67.20
N GLY A 34 -12.24 27.70 -67.13
CA GLY A 34 -13.23 26.86 -67.82
C GLY A 34 -14.06 25.98 -66.88
N GLY A 35 -13.88 26.13 -65.56
CA GLY A 35 -14.73 25.53 -64.54
C GLY A 35 -14.67 23.99 -64.43
N THR A 36 -15.64 23.45 -63.71
CA THR A 36 -15.62 22.06 -63.20
C THR A 36 -15.52 20.96 -64.25
N ARG A 37 -15.91 21.21 -65.51
CA ARG A 37 -15.76 20.25 -66.60
C ARG A 37 -14.29 20.10 -67.00
N VAL A 38 -13.63 21.22 -67.30
CA VAL A 38 -12.22 21.25 -67.72
C VAL A 38 -11.30 20.72 -66.62
N ALA A 39 -11.62 21.03 -65.36
CA ALA A 39 -10.87 20.51 -64.21
C ALA A 39 -11.03 19.00 -63.97
N ARG A 40 -12.15 18.37 -64.39
CA ARG A 40 -12.32 16.91 -64.37
C ARG A 40 -11.56 16.24 -65.51
N GLU A 41 -11.66 16.79 -66.72
CA GLU A 41 -10.89 16.32 -67.89
C GLU A 41 -9.37 16.37 -67.62
N LEU A 42 -8.89 17.45 -67.00
CA LEU A 42 -7.51 17.60 -66.52
C LEU A 42 -7.15 16.54 -65.46
N ALA A 43 -8.04 16.30 -64.49
CA ALA A 43 -7.81 15.31 -63.44
C ALA A 43 -7.64 13.91 -64.03
N GLU A 44 -8.55 13.49 -64.92
CA GLU A 44 -8.51 12.20 -65.60
C GLU A 44 -7.24 12.05 -66.47
N LYS A 45 -6.91 13.09 -67.26
CA LYS A 45 -5.69 13.14 -68.10
C LYS A 45 -4.40 12.86 -67.33
N HIS A 46 -4.31 13.34 -66.09
CA HIS A 46 -3.12 13.18 -65.22
C HIS A 46 -3.27 12.09 -64.14
N GLY A 47 -4.33 11.29 -64.19
CA GLY A 47 -4.57 10.18 -63.24
C GLY A 47 -4.97 10.62 -61.82
N PHE A 48 -5.39 11.86 -61.65
CA PHE A 48 -5.99 12.36 -60.41
C PHE A 48 -7.47 12.01 -60.32
N SER A 49 -7.98 11.89 -59.10
CA SER A 49 -9.41 11.92 -58.79
C SER A 49 -9.83 13.34 -58.45
N TYR A 50 -10.85 13.87 -59.14
CA TYR A 50 -11.47 15.15 -58.78
C TYR A 50 -12.26 15.02 -57.47
N LEU A 51 -11.98 15.88 -56.48
CA LEU A 51 -12.63 15.86 -55.17
C LEU A 51 -13.73 16.95 -55.03
N GLY A 52 -13.57 18.11 -55.67
CA GLY A 52 -14.54 19.20 -55.56
C GLY A 52 -14.04 20.53 -56.13
N ASN A 53 -14.95 21.50 -56.25
CA ASN A 53 -14.59 22.91 -56.38
C ASN A 53 -14.42 23.49 -54.96
N LEU A 54 -13.43 24.36 -54.75
CA LEU A 54 -13.23 25.09 -53.51
C LEU A 54 -13.90 26.47 -53.58
N PHE A 55 -13.58 27.24 -54.60
CA PHE A 55 -14.15 28.55 -54.94
C PHE A 55 -13.66 28.94 -56.35
N ASP A 56 -14.48 29.69 -57.09
CA ASP A 56 -14.17 30.15 -58.46
C ASP A 56 -13.69 28.99 -59.37
N ASP A 57 -12.53 29.15 -60.02
CA ASP A 57 -11.82 28.17 -60.84
C ASP A 57 -10.76 27.35 -60.04
N TYR A 58 -10.83 27.30 -58.70
CA TYR A 58 -9.92 26.52 -57.84
C TYR A 58 -10.47 25.13 -57.51
N HIS A 59 -9.83 24.10 -58.05
CA HIS A 59 -10.31 22.71 -57.98
C HIS A 59 -9.40 21.83 -57.14
N HIS A 60 -10.01 20.98 -56.32
CA HIS A 60 -9.32 20.05 -55.42
C HIS A 60 -9.22 18.65 -56.06
N LEU A 61 -8.00 18.14 -56.17
CA LEU A 61 -7.62 16.88 -56.81
C LEU A 61 -6.85 15.97 -55.83
N ARG A 62 -6.83 14.66 -56.08
CA ARG A 62 -6.02 13.68 -55.32
C ARG A 62 -5.47 12.56 -56.19
N HIS A 63 -4.19 12.23 -56.07
CA HIS A 63 -3.57 11.16 -56.86
C HIS A 63 -3.36 9.88 -56.04
N LYS A 64 -4.09 8.81 -56.37
CA LYS A 64 -4.15 7.58 -55.56
C LYS A 64 -2.82 6.81 -55.46
N ARG A 65 -1.82 7.10 -56.32
CA ARG A 65 -0.50 6.44 -56.30
C ARG A 65 0.54 7.20 -55.49
N LEU A 66 0.19 8.36 -54.92
CA LEU A 66 1.05 9.07 -53.98
C LEU A 66 0.73 8.64 -52.54
N ALA A 67 1.76 8.59 -51.70
CA ALA A 67 1.58 8.35 -50.28
C ALA A 67 0.77 9.50 -49.65
N LYS A 68 -0.17 9.17 -48.76
CA LYS A 68 -0.99 10.16 -48.02
C LYS A 68 -0.16 11.15 -47.19
N ARG A 69 1.09 10.78 -46.87
CA ARG A 69 2.10 11.60 -46.20
C ARG A 69 3.46 11.30 -46.83
N SER A 70 4.22 12.34 -47.16
CA SER A 70 5.57 12.28 -47.73
C SER A 70 6.42 13.40 -47.15
N LEU A 71 7.71 13.18 -46.96
CA LEU A 71 8.68 14.23 -46.62
C LEU A 71 9.16 15.00 -47.86
N GLU A 72 8.90 14.48 -49.06
CA GLU A 72 9.29 15.08 -50.34
C GLU A 72 8.06 15.42 -51.22
N PRO A 73 8.11 16.52 -51.99
CA PRO A 73 7.06 16.89 -52.93
C PRO A 73 7.10 16.01 -54.19
N SER A 74 5.95 15.79 -54.83
CA SER A 74 5.87 14.94 -56.02
C SER A 74 6.23 15.68 -57.30
N LEU A 75 7.53 15.93 -57.50
CA LEU A 75 8.06 16.74 -58.62
C LEU A 75 7.58 16.30 -60.01
N GLN A 76 7.29 15.01 -60.22
CA GLN A 76 6.72 14.51 -61.48
C GLN A 76 5.34 15.11 -61.77
N HIS A 77 4.46 15.13 -60.77
CA HIS A 77 3.09 15.65 -60.90
C HIS A 77 3.05 17.17 -60.90
N HIS A 78 4.03 17.83 -60.26
CA HIS A 78 4.23 19.27 -60.38
C HIS A 78 4.57 19.63 -61.84
N LYS A 79 5.55 18.93 -62.45
CA LYS A 79 5.91 19.13 -63.87
C LYS A 79 4.74 18.85 -64.81
N SER A 80 3.96 17.80 -64.58
CA SER A 80 2.86 17.44 -65.47
C SER A 80 1.71 18.45 -65.43
N LEU A 81 1.38 19.01 -64.26
CA LEU A 81 0.41 20.10 -64.12
C LEU A 81 0.95 21.44 -64.66
N GLN A 82 2.26 21.70 -64.53
CA GLN A 82 2.90 22.93 -65.04
C GLN A 82 2.95 23.02 -66.58
N GLN A 83 2.84 21.88 -67.28
CA GLN A 83 2.87 21.82 -68.74
C GLN A 83 1.50 22.06 -69.41
N GLU A 84 0.43 22.16 -68.62
CA GLU A 84 -0.94 22.30 -69.13
C GLU A 84 -1.30 23.79 -69.28
N SER A 85 -1.62 24.21 -70.51
CA SER A 85 -1.84 25.63 -70.85
C SER A 85 -3.05 26.27 -70.16
N ASN A 86 -3.96 25.46 -69.63
CA ASN A 86 -5.11 25.87 -68.83
C ASN A 86 -4.87 25.84 -67.31
N VAL A 87 -3.71 25.35 -66.83
CA VAL A 87 -3.35 25.38 -65.40
C VAL A 87 -2.53 26.64 -65.13
N HIS A 88 -3.18 27.67 -64.57
CA HIS A 88 -2.51 28.93 -64.26
C HIS A 88 -1.72 28.89 -62.95
N TRP A 89 -2.10 27.99 -62.03
CA TRP A 89 -1.43 27.79 -60.75
C TRP A 89 -1.79 26.41 -60.19
N PHE A 90 -0.89 25.81 -59.39
CA PHE A 90 -1.21 24.65 -58.58
C PHE A 90 -0.38 24.62 -57.28
N SER A 91 -0.86 23.84 -56.31
CA SER A 91 -0.14 23.58 -55.07
C SER A 91 -0.47 22.17 -54.54
N GLN A 92 0.57 21.36 -54.32
CA GLN A 92 0.45 20.14 -53.53
C GLN A 92 0.21 20.52 -52.07
N GLN A 93 -0.83 19.96 -51.47
CA GLN A 93 -1.25 20.32 -50.12
C GLN A 93 -0.28 19.76 -49.10
N THR A 94 0.28 20.64 -48.27
CA THR A 94 1.08 20.30 -47.10
C THR A 94 0.21 20.24 -45.86
N LEU A 95 0.52 19.30 -44.96
CA LEU A 95 -0.21 19.09 -43.72
C LEU A 95 0.07 20.26 -42.77
N LYS A 96 -0.83 21.24 -42.72
CA LYS A 96 -0.71 22.38 -41.81
C LYS A 96 -1.20 22.01 -40.40
N ARG A 97 -0.30 22.02 -39.42
CA ARG A 97 -0.64 21.89 -37.98
C ARG A 97 -1.54 23.06 -37.57
N ARG A 98 -2.81 22.80 -37.24
CA ARG A 98 -3.81 23.80 -36.87
C ARG A 98 -4.48 23.42 -35.56
N THR A 99 -4.31 24.24 -34.51
CA THR A 99 -5.11 24.19 -33.28
C THR A 99 -6.37 25.05 -33.42
N LYS A 100 -7.47 24.60 -32.83
CA LYS A 100 -8.77 25.30 -32.84
C LYS A 100 -8.66 26.59 -32.02
N ARG A 101 -8.79 27.76 -32.68
CA ARG A 101 -8.86 29.06 -31.99
C ARG A 101 -10.32 29.39 -31.67
N GLY A 102 -10.70 29.36 -30.39
CA GLY A 102 -12.03 29.76 -29.94
C GLY A 102 -12.22 29.67 -28.43
N TYR A 103 -12.65 30.80 -27.85
CA TYR A 103 -12.99 31.06 -26.44
C TYR A 103 -11.87 31.02 -25.38
N ARG A 104 -11.85 32.08 -24.55
CA ARG A 104 -11.03 32.18 -23.33
C ARG A 104 -11.90 31.80 -22.13
N THR A 105 -11.55 30.69 -21.49
CA THR A 105 -11.88 30.32 -20.10
C THR A 105 -10.57 29.82 -19.45
N PRO A 106 -10.46 29.84 -18.11
CA PRO A 106 -9.15 29.97 -17.44
C PRO A 106 -8.39 28.65 -17.31
N ALA A 107 -7.05 28.77 -17.31
CA ALA A 107 -6.04 27.71 -17.13
C ALA A 107 -6.08 26.58 -18.18
N THR A 108 -4.90 26.08 -18.54
CA THR A 108 -4.76 24.93 -19.45
C THR A 108 -5.26 23.66 -18.77
N PRO A 109 -6.27 22.94 -19.31
CA PRO A 109 -6.41 21.53 -18.94
C PRO A 109 -5.12 20.82 -19.34
N LEU A 110 -4.60 20.00 -18.45
CA LEU A 110 -3.47 19.12 -18.75
C LEU A 110 -3.84 18.23 -19.94
N ASN A 111 -2.85 17.92 -20.79
CA ASN A 111 -3.12 17.19 -22.04
C ASN A 111 -3.23 15.66 -21.86
N ASP A 112 -3.03 15.19 -20.62
CA ASP A 112 -2.93 13.80 -20.23
C ASP A 112 -4.28 13.07 -20.38
N ALA A 113 -4.21 11.83 -20.87
CA ALA A 113 -5.32 11.15 -21.52
C ALA A 113 -6.53 10.93 -20.61
N ARG A 114 -6.29 10.76 -19.31
CA ARG A 114 -7.33 10.57 -18.29
C ARG A 114 -7.52 11.77 -17.37
N TRP A 115 -6.93 12.94 -17.65
CA TRP A 115 -7.05 14.11 -16.78
C TRP A 115 -8.50 14.38 -16.33
N LEU A 116 -9.46 14.36 -17.26
CA LEU A 116 -10.90 14.59 -16.97
C LEU A 116 -11.55 13.52 -16.07
N ASP A 117 -10.95 12.34 -15.96
CA ASP A 117 -11.41 11.25 -15.09
C ASP A 117 -10.86 11.39 -13.64
N MET A 118 -9.79 12.18 -13.43
CA MET A 118 -9.07 12.37 -12.15
C MET A 118 -9.79 13.31 -11.16
N TRP A 119 -11.04 12.96 -10.84
CA TRP A 119 -11.98 13.75 -10.04
C TRP A 119 -11.45 14.24 -8.68
N TYR A 120 -10.54 13.50 -8.05
CA TYR A 120 -9.96 13.82 -6.74
C TYR A 120 -8.92 14.96 -6.82
N LEU A 121 -8.50 15.35 -8.02
CA LEU A 121 -7.59 16.49 -8.28
C LEU A 121 -8.29 17.72 -8.88
N ASN A 122 -9.36 17.54 -9.66
CA ASN A 122 -9.88 18.59 -10.56
C ASN A 122 -11.41 18.77 -10.61
N ARG A 123 -12.16 18.15 -9.69
CA ARG A 123 -13.63 18.30 -9.62
C ARG A 123 -14.06 19.75 -9.30
N GLY A 124 -13.21 20.51 -8.62
CA GLY A 124 -13.48 21.88 -8.17
C GLY A 124 -14.47 21.95 -7.00
N GLY A 125 -14.88 23.18 -6.68
CA GLY A 125 -15.95 23.45 -5.70
C GLY A 125 -15.62 23.07 -4.25
N GLY A 126 -14.35 22.78 -3.91
CA GLY A 126 -13.96 22.27 -2.59
C GLY A 126 -14.31 20.79 -2.38
N LEU A 127 -14.47 20.02 -3.46
CA LEU A 127 -14.77 18.60 -3.49
C LEU A 127 -13.59 17.75 -4.04
N ASP A 128 -12.41 18.36 -4.18
CA ASP A 128 -11.12 17.76 -4.50
C ASP A 128 -10.09 18.14 -3.42
N MET A 129 -8.84 17.70 -3.53
CA MET A 129 -7.77 17.99 -2.55
C MET A 129 -7.04 19.33 -2.79
N ASN A 130 -7.61 20.26 -3.55
CA ASN A 130 -7.06 21.59 -3.88
C ASN A 130 -5.67 21.57 -4.56
N VAL A 131 -5.30 20.47 -5.25
CA VAL A 131 -3.95 20.28 -5.79
C VAL A 131 -3.63 21.27 -6.93
N GLU A 132 -4.60 21.58 -7.80
CA GLU A 132 -4.43 22.58 -8.87
C GLU A 132 -4.00 23.96 -8.35
N GLU A 133 -4.46 24.39 -7.17
CA GLU A 133 -4.09 25.68 -6.57
C GLU A 133 -2.64 25.70 -6.09
N VAL A 134 -2.01 24.54 -5.88
CA VAL A 134 -0.57 24.41 -5.63
C VAL A 134 0.20 24.50 -6.95
N TRP A 135 -0.23 23.79 -7.99
CA TRP A 135 0.41 23.82 -9.30
C TRP A 135 0.38 25.23 -9.93
N LYS A 136 -0.70 26.01 -9.71
CA LYS A 136 -0.80 27.43 -10.10
C LYS A 136 0.26 28.32 -9.42
N LYS A 137 0.84 27.88 -8.29
CA LYS A 137 1.95 28.53 -7.58
C LYS A 137 3.33 28.01 -8.02
N ASN A 138 3.39 27.22 -9.11
CA ASN A 138 4.58 26.54 -9.61
C ASN A 138 5.27 25.68 -8.54
N ILE A 139 4.50 24.93 -7.75
CA ILE A 139 5.00 23.92 -6.81
C ILE A 139 4.45 22.58 -7.29
N THR A 140 5.32 21.62 -7.54
CA THR A 140 5.03 20.39 -8.32
C THR A 140 5.75 19.14 -7.80
N GLY A 141 6.47 19.25 -6.67
CA GLY A 141 7.25 18.18 -6.04
C GLY A 141 8.76 18.26 -6.32
N ARG A 142 9.26 19.28 -7.02
CA ARG A 142 10.63 19.29 -7.57
C ARG A 142 11.70 19.08 -6.51
N GLY A 143 12.53 18.07 -6.76
CA GLY A 143 13.65 17.67 -5.91
C GLY A 143 13.23 16.97 -4.62
N VAL A 144 11.95 16.64 -4.43
CA VAL A 144 11.52 15.71 -3.38
C VAL A 144 11.69 14.31 -3.93
N VAL A 145 12.13 13.40 -3.08
CA VAL A 145 12.24 11.99 -3.43
C VAL A 145 11.25 11.20 -2.61
N VAL A 146 10.33 10.51 -3.28
CA VAL A 146 9.35 9.61 -2.68
C VAL A 146 9.69 8.18 -3.06
N THR A 147 9.54 7.23 -2.14
CA THR A 147 9.58 5.79 -2.46
C THR A 147 8.28 5.11 -2.10
N ILE A 148 7.87 4.17 -2.95
CA ILE A 148 6.81 3.22 -2.70
C ILE A 148 7.43 1.94 -2.10
N LEU A 149 6.97 1.47 -0.95
CA LEU A 149 7.44 0.22 -0.31
C LEU A 149 6.39 -0.87 -0.54
N ASP A 150 6.56 -1.74 -1.54
CA ASP A 150 5.45 -2.53 -2.07
C ASP A 150 5.90 -3.77 -2.91
N ASP A 151 5.11 -4.20 -3.90
CA ASP A 151 5.38 -5.35 -4.79
C ASP A 151 6.36 -5.06 -5.95
N GLY A 152 6.68 -3.79 -6.20
CA GLY A 152 7.63 -3.33 -7.21
C GLY A 152 7.22 -2.02 -7.88
N LEU A 153 8.01 -1.56 -8.85
CA LEU A 153 7.71 -0.38 -9.65
C LEU A 153 8.20 -0.59 -11.09
N GLU A 154 7.28 -0.56 -12.05
CA GLU A 154 7.56 -0.63 -13.49
C GLU A 154 8.29 0.64 -13.94
N LYS A 155 9.60 0.70 -13.69
CA LYS A 155 10.45 1.91 -13.85
C LYS A 155 10.51 2.44 -15.28
N ASP A 156 10.23 1.59 -16.25
CA ASP A 156 10.17 1.89 -17.68
C ASP A 156 8.76 2.27 -18.16
N HIS A 157 7.76 2.30 -17.26
CA HIS A 157 6.43 2.80 -17.57
C HIS A 157 6.51 4.21 -18.15
N PRO A 158 5.91 4.50 -19.31
CA PRO A 158 6.13 5.74 -20.06
C PRO A 158 5.61 7.00 -19.34
N ASP A 159 4.73 6.81 -18.36
CA ASP A 159 4.21 7.85 -17.46
C ASP A 159 5.01 7.98 -16.14
N LEU A 160 6.05 7.17 -15.90
CA LEU A 160 6.91 7.21 -14.71
C LEU A 160 8.40 7.44 -15.02
N VAL A 161 8.87 6.97 -16.18
CA VAL A 161 10.31 6.86 -16.52
C VAL A 161 11.11 8.17 -16.41
N ASP A 162 10.52 9.33 -16.73
CA ASP A 162 11.19 10.63 -16.62
C ASP A 162 11.38 11.10 -15.15
N ASN A 163 10.56 10.58 -14.23
CA ASN A 163 10.61 10.87 -12.80
C ASN A 163 11.26 9.73 -11.98
N TYR A 164 11.56 8.57 -12.58
CA TYR A 164 12.12 7.42 -11.87
C TYR A 164 13.49 7.72 -11.25
N ASP A 165 13.65 7.37 -9.96
CA ASP A 165 14.88 7.55 -9.20
C ASP A 165 15.47 6.21 -8.72
N PRO A 166 16.60 5.75 -9.29
CA PRO A 166 17.24 4.50 -8.88
C PRO A 166 17.88 4.59 -7.48
N GLN A 167 18.20 5.78 -6.96
CA GLN A 167 18.67 5.92 -5.57
C GLN A 167 17.52 5.86 -4.56
N ALA A 168 16.28 5.97 -5.02
CA ALA A 168 15.09 5.72 -4.22
C ALA A 168 14.58 4.27 -4.35
N SER A 169 15.32 3.38 -5.03
CA SER A 169 14.83 2.07 -5.45
C SER A 169 15.74 0.92 -5.03
N TRP A 170 15.16 -0.24 -4.75
CA TRP A 170 15.88 -1.49 -4.44
C TRP A 170 14.96 -2.73 -4.50
N ASP A 171 15.48 -3.89 -4.90
CA ASP A 171 14.78 -5.17 -4.80
C ASP A 171 15.25 -5.94 -3.55
N MET A 172 14.38 -6.02 -2.55
CA MET A 172 14.64 -6.78 -1.32
C MET A 172 14.36 -8.27 -1.48
N ASN A 173 13.52 -8.68 -2.44
CA ASN A 173 13.19 -10.09 -2.68
C ASN A 173 14.30 -10.79 -3.47
N ASN A 174 14.89 -10.15 -4.48
CA ASN A 174 16.01 -10.68 -5.29
C ASN A 174 17.40 -10.19 -4.82
N HIS A 175 17.46 -9.16 -3.96
CA HIS A 175 18.70 -8.54 -3.45
C HIS A 175 19.54 -7.79 -4.49
N ASP A 176 18.89 -7.09 -5.42
CA ASP A 176 19.54 -6.24 -6.43
C ASP A 176 18.93 -4.83 -6.51
N SER A 177 19.39 -4.00 -7.44
CA SER A 177 18.98 -2.59 -7.55
C SER A 177 17.78 -2.33 -8.46
N ASP A 178 17.17 -3.36 -9.06
CA ASP A 178 16.09 -3.22 -10.03
C ASP A 178 14.72 -3.59 -9.43
N PRO A 179 13.85 -2.63 -9.08
CA PRO A 179 12.56 -2.91 -8.46
C PRO A 179 11.48 -3.40 -9.45
N GLN A 180 11.85 -3.84 -10.66
CA GLN A 180 10.88 -4.25 -11.70
C GLN A 180 9.92 -5.32 -11.14
N PRO A 181 8.60 -5.14 -11.29
CA PRO A 181 7.63 -6.15 -10.92
C PRO A 181 7.83 -7.44 -11.70
N ARG A 182 7.65 -8.58 -11.02
CA ARG A 182 7.55 -9.88 -11.68
C ARG A 182 6.15 -10.01 -12.29
N TYR A 183 6.06 -9.98 -13.62
CA TYR A 183 4.81 -10.24 -14.33
C TYR A 183 4.33 -11.69 -14.13
N ASP A 184 3.03 -11.88 -13.98
CA ASP A 184 2.37 -13.18 -13.99
C ASP A 184 0.96 -13.11 -14.62
N MET A 185 0.25 -14.24 -14.68
CA MET A 185 -1.00 -14.35 -15.43
C MET A 185 -2.20 -13.62 -14.77
N VAL A 186 -2.05 -13.08 -13.56
CA VAL A 186 -3.13 -12.38 -12.82
C VAL A 186 -2.77 -10.93 -12.49
N ASP A 187 -1.58 -10.49 -12.89
CA ASP A 187 -0.97 -9.21 -12.54
C ASP A 187 -1.01 -8.96 -11.04
N SER A 188 -0.44 -9.91 -10.27
CA SER A 188 -0.38 -9.81 -8.81
C SER A 188 0.42 -8.58 -8.36
N ASN A 189 1.60 -8.38 -8.95
CA ASN A 189 2.58 -7.35 -8.58
C ASN A 189 2.33 -5.96 -9.22
N ARG A 190 1.07 -5.52 -9.30
CA ARG A 190 0.69 -4.25 -9.94
C ARG A 190 0.53 -3.07 -9.00
N HIS A 191 0.55 -3.33 -7.71
CA HIS A 191 0.08 -2.41 -6.69
C HIS A 191 1.03 -1.22 -6.49
N GLY A 192 2.35 -1.47 -6.38
CA GLY A 192 3.36 -0.42 -6.25
C GLY A 192 3.47 0.47 -7.49
N THR A 193 3.30 -0.10 -8.68
CA THR A 193 3.25 0.67 -9.95
C THR A 193 2.04 1.60 -10.01
N ARG A 194 0.87 1.19 -9.48
CA ARG A 194 -0.32 2.05 -9.36
C ARG A 194 -0.09 3.18 -8.37
N CYS A 195 0.44 2.87 -7.20
CA CYS A 195 0.77 3.85 -6.16
C CYS A 195 1.79 4.89 -6.64
N ALA A 196 2.79 4.48 -7.43
CA ALA A 196 3.82 5.38 -7.97
C ALA A 196 3.23 6.47 -8.89
N GLY A 197 2.25 6.13 -9.73
CA GLY A 197 1.60 7.08 -10.63
C GLY A 197 0.80 8.15 -9.90
N GLU A 198 0.14 7.81 -8.80
CA GLU A 198 -0.60 8.77 -7.97
C GLU A 198 0.30 9.84 -7.37
N VAL A 199 1.53 9.46 -6.99
CA VAL A 199 2.53 10.40 -6.51
C VAL A 199 3.10 11.23 -7.66
N ALA A 200 3.61 10.58 -8.71
CA ALA A 200 4.58 11.20 -9.62
C ALA A 200 4.41 10.81 -11.11
N ALA A 201 3.22 10.43 -11.57
CA ALA A 201 2.97 10.31 -13.01
C ALA A 201 3.28 11.63 -13.76
N VAL A 202 3.90 11.52 -14.93
CA VAL A 202 4.50 12.62 -15.68
C VAL A 202 3.43 13.48 -16.35
N HIS A 203 3.39 14.78 -16.03
CA HIS A 203 2.40 15.68 -16.64
C HIS A 203 2.63 15.96 -18.13
N ASN A 204 1.58 16.39 -18.82
CA ASN A 204 1.58 16.92 -20.18
C ASN A 204 2.25 16.05 -21.26
N ASN A 205 2.35 14.74 -21.05
CA ASN A 205 2.93 13.77 -21.99
C ASN A 205 1.87 13.12 -22.91
N SER A 206 0.57 13.38 -22.65
CA SER A 206 -0.59 12.80 -23.35
C SER A 206 -0.78 11.30 -23.12
N ILE A 207 -0.18 10.76 -22.05
CA ILE A 207 -0.29 9.39 -21.57
C ILE A 207 -1.26 9.39 -20.37
N CYS A 208 -1.46 8.24 -19.74
CA CYS A 208 -2.44 7.93 -18.71
C CYS A 208 -2.90 9.12 -17.83
N SER A 209 -2.06 9.59 -16.91
CA SER A 209 -2.49 10.32 -15.72
C SER A 209 -1.56 11.49 -15.37
N VAL A 210 -1.66 12.04 -14.16
CA VAL A 210 -0.69 13.02 -13.63
C VAL A 210 -0.57 12.85 -12.12
N GLY A 211 0.65 12.74 -11.62
CA GLY A 211 0.92 12.61 -10.20
C GLY A 211 0.61 13.90 -9.44
N VAL A 212 0.18 13.78 -8.19
CA VAL A 212 -0.02 14.94 -7.28
C VAL A 212 1.25 15.81 -7.24
N ALA A 213 2.41 15.16 -7.22
CA ALA A 213 3.74 15.73 -7.25
C ALA A 213 4.51 15.27 -8.51
N TYR A 214 3.95 15.53 -9.70
CA TYR A 214 4.46 15.14 -11.03
C TYR A 214 5.89 15.59 -11.41
N SER A 215 6.65 16.23 -10.50
CA SER A 215 8.08 16.53 -10.67
C SER A 215 8.94 16.07 -9.49
N ALA A 216 8.39 15.25 -8.59
CA ALA A 216 9.17 14.54 -7.58
C ALA A 216 9.91 13.35 -8.23
N GLY A 217 11.08 12.99 -7.67
CA GLY A 217 11.70 11.70 -7.97
C GLY A 217 10.89 10.58 -7.32
N ILE A 218 10.64 9.50 -8.04
CA ILE A 218 9.85 8.36 -7.58
C ILE A 218 10.66 7.06 -7.65
N GLY A 219 10.76 6.37 -6.52
CA GLY A 219 11.39 5.06 -6.42
C GLY A 219 10.44 3.97 -5.95
N GLY A 220 10.87 2.72 -6.12
CA GLY A 220 10.15 1.54 -5.68
C GLY A 220 11.06 0.60 -4.90
N VAL A 221 10.56 0.08 -3.79
CA VAL A 221 11.19 -1.04 -3.08
C VAL A 221 10.31 -2.27 -3.27
N ARG A 222 10.79 -3.22 -4.09
CA ARG A 222 10.16 -4.54 -4.24
C ARG A 222 10.47 -5.36 -2.99
N MET A 223 9.48 -5.52 -2.12
CA MET A 223 9.60 -6.24 -0.86
C MET A 223 8.41 -7.16 -0.53
N LEU A 224 7.24 -6.96 -1.15
CA LEU A 224 6.05 -7.80 -0.94
C LEU A 224 5.96 -9.05 -1.85
N ASP A 225 6.76 -9.16 -2.92
CA ASP A 225 6.73 -10.31 -3.84
C ASP A 225 7.63 -11.46 -3.34
N GLY A 226 7.41 -11.88 -2.09
CA GLY A 226 8.16 -12.93 -1.39
C GLY A 226 7.97 -12.88 0.13
N ASP A 227 8.77 -13.67 0.86
CA ASP A 227 8.67 -13.76 2.32
C ASP A 227 9.05 -12.43 3.01
N VAL A 228 8.06 -11.73 3.55
CA VAL A 228 8.26 -10.53 4.37
C VAL A 228 8.73 -10.92 5.77
N THR A 229 9.83 -10.33 6.22
CA THR A 229 10.43 -10.57 7.54
C THR A 229 10.89 -9.25 8.16
N ASP A 230 11.05 -9.19 9.49
CA ASP A 230 11.52 -8.00 10.23
C ASP A 230 12.80 -7.38 9.64
N VAL A 231 13.71 -8.19 9.06
CA VAL A 231 14.91 -7.68 8.39
C VAL A 231 14.64 -7.10 7.00
N VAL A 232 13.68 -7.64 6.25
CA VAL A 232 13.23 -7.10 4.94
C VAL A 232 12.54 -5.76 5.16
N GLU A 233 11.62 -5.67 6.12
CA GLU A 233 10.96 -4.43 6.52
C GLU A 233 11.98 -3.38 7.00
N ALA A 234 12.86 -3.75 7.93
CA ALA A 234 13.85 -2.83 8.48
C ALA A 234 14.80 -2.26 7.42
N ARG A 235 15.20 -3.07 6.44
CA ARG A 235 16.00 -2.62 5.29
C ARG A 235 15.21 -1.69 4.38
N SER A 236 13.95 -2.02 4.09
CA SER A 236 13.04 -1.20 3.27
C SER A 236 12.83 0.19 3.88
N LEU A 237 12.49 0.23 5.17
CA LEU A 237 12.30 1.45 5.97
C LEU A 237 13.59 2.29 6.14
N SER A 238 14.76 1.66 6.03
CA SER A 238 16.06 2.33 6.18
C SER A 238 16.71 2.73 4.85
N LEU A 239 16.15 2.33 3.70
CA LEU A 239 16.77 2.52 2.39
C LEU A 239 17.08 4.00 2.16
N ASN A 240 18.36 4.31 1.92
CA ASN A 240 18.87 5.62 1.48
C ASN A 240 18.22 6.84 2.16
N ASN A 241 18.03 6.78 3.49
CA ASN A 241 17.29 7.77 4.28
C ASN A 241 17.88 9.20 4.32
N GLN A 242 18.99 9.47 3.65
CA GLN A 242 19.54 10.82 3.44
C GLN A 242 19.16 11.43 2.08
N HIS A 243 18.67 10.59 1.18
CA HIS A 243 18.23 10.89 -0.19
C HIS A 243 16.71 10.88 -0.29
N ILE A 244 16.07 9.80 0.18
CA ILE A 244 14.61 9.66 0.21
C ILE A 244 14.01 10.60 1.27
N ASP A 245 13.04 11.42 0.87
CA ASP A 245 12.30 12.32 1.78
C ASP A 245 11.05 11.63 2.36
N VAL A 246 10.28 10.94 1.52
CA VAL A 246 8.97 10.36 1.88
C VAL A 246 8.92 8.88 1.51
N TYR A 247 8.39 8.06 2.42
CA TYR A 247 8.15 6.63 2.23
C TYR A 247 6.63 6.43 2.27
N SER A 248 6.06 5.85 1.23
CA SER A 248 4.64 5.47 1.17
C SER A 248 4.53 3.95 1.29
N ALA A 249 3.71 3.47 2.22
CA ALA A 249 3.45 2.06 2.43
C ALA A 249 1.97 1.81 2.69
N SER A 250 1.49 0.66 2.21
CA SER A 250 0.08 0.27 2.26
C SER A 250 -0.11 -1.17 2.73
N TRP A 251 0.87 -1.70 3.46
CA TRP A 251 0.92 -3.04 4.04
C TRP A 251 0.96 -2.99 5.57
N GLY A 252 0.61 -4.10 6.21
CA GLY A 252 0.53 -4.28 7.65
C GLY A 252 0.19 -5.73 7.98
N PRO A 253 -0.32 -6.03 9.18
CA PRO A 253 -0.88 -7.33 9.53
C PRO A 253 -2.13 -7.64 8.68
N ASP A 254 -2.62 -8.88 8.73
CA ASP A 254 -3.87 -9.26 8.06
C ASP A 254 -5.06 -8.43 8.58
N ASP A 255 -5.72 -7.70 7.67
CA ASP A 255 -6.95 -6.88 7.85
C ASP A 255 -8.21 -7.72 8.16
N ASP A 256 -8.09 -8.76 8.99
CA ASP A 256 -9.03 -9.88 9.10
C ASP A 256 -10.08 -9.74 10.23
N GLY A 257 -10.03 -8.65 11.01
CA GLY A 257 -10.86 -8.42 12.19
C GLY A 257 -10.43 -9.19 13.44
N LYS A 258 -9.23 -9.79 13.46
CA LYS A 258 -8.76 -10.70 14.52
C LYS A 258 -7.29 -10.49 14.90
N THR A 259 -6.43 -10.19 13.94
CA THR A 259 -4.98 -10.01 14.14
C THR A 259 -4.66 -8.85 15.08
N VAL A 260 -3.58 -8.94 15.85
CA VAL A 260 -2.98 -7.79 16.56
C VAL A 260 -1.49 -8.02 16.46
N ASP A 261 -0.83 -7.23 15.63
CA ASP A 261 0.60 -7.37 15.36
C ASP A 261 1.18 -6.03 14.88
N GLY A 262 2.51 -5.94 14.77
CA GLY A 262 3.18 -4.69 14.40
C GLY A 262 4.67 -4.88 14.12
N PRO A 263 5.42 -3.78 13.95
CA PRO A 263 6.83 -3.84 13.59
C PRO A 263 7.65 -4.64 14.61
N GLY A 264 8.47 -5.57 14.10
CA GLY A 264 9.46 -6.30 14.87
C GLY A 264 10.55 -5.40 15.47
N GLU A 265 11.55 -5.99 16.11
CA GLU A 265 12.61 -5.21 16.79
C GLU A 265 13.42 -4.38 15.78
N LEU A 266 13.73 -4.96 14.62
CA LEU A 266 14.50 -4.29 13.58
C LEU A 266 13.68 -3.22 12.86
N ALA A 267 12.42 -3.49 12.51
CA ALA A 267 11.52 -2.53 11.88
C ALA A 267 11.21 -1.35 12.83
N THR A 268 10.94 -1.64 14.12
CA THR A 268 10.79 -0.62 15.17
C THR A 268 12.03 0.26 15.30
N ARG A 269 13.22 -0.34 15.17
CA ARG A 269 14.48 0.40 15.17
C ARG A 269 14.68 1.22 13.88
N ALA A 270 14.30 0.69 12.73
CA ALA A 270 14.38 1.37 11.43
C ALA A 270 13.52 2.64 11.42
N PHE A 271 12.28 2.58 11.91
CA PHE A 271 11.44 3.77 12.09
C PHE A 271 12.11 4.82 12.98
N ARG A 272 12.67 4.41 14.13
CA ARG A 272 13.36 5.33 15.06
C ARG A 272 14.59 5.97 14.41
N GLU A 273 15.44 5.19 13.74
CA GLU A 273 16.61 5.75 13.06
C GLU A 273 16.19 6.62 11.86
N GLY A 274 15.08 6.31 11.19
CA GLY A 274 14.47 7.13 10.14
C GLY A 274 14.01 8.50 10.65
N ILE A 275 13.22 8.56 11.72
CA ILE A 275 12.72 9.83 12.29
C ILE A 275 13.79 10.63 13.06
N GLU A 276 14.85 10.00 13.56
CA GLU A 276 15.97 10.68 14.25
C GLU A 276 17.07 11.16 13.30
N LYS A 277 17.40 10.39 12.26
CA LYS A 277 18.59 10.63 11.40
C LYS A 277 18.23 10.91 9.95
N GLY A 278 17.09 10.43 9.47
CA GLY A 278 16.64 10.62 8.09
C GLY A 278 16.59 12.10 7.70
N ARG A 279 16.72 12.39 6.40
CA ARG A 279 16.73 13.74 5.83
C ARG A 279 17.68 14.70 6.58
N ARG A 280 18.90 14.23 6.89
CA ARG A 280 19.94 14.97 7.64
C ARG A 280 19.48 15.43 9.03
N GLY A 281 18.71 14.60 9.73
CA GLY A 281 18.20 14.86 11.08
C GLY A 281 16.86 15.61 11.15
N LEU A 282 16.19 15.84 10.02
CA LEU A 282 14.80 16.33 9.99
C LEU A 282 13.79 15.18 10.23
N GLY A 283 14.22 13.95 10.00
CA GLY A 283 13.42 12.74 10.08
C GLY A 283 12.69 12.42 8.78
N SER A 284 12.79 11.17 8.33
CA SER A 284 12.01 10.60 7.24
C SER A 284 10.51 10.75 7.50
N ILE A 285 9.72 10.96 6.44
CA ILE A 285 8.26 11.00 6.53
C ILE A 285 7.72 9.65 6.07
N PHE A 286 7.14 8.88 6.97
CA PHE A 286 6.48 7.61 6.65
C PHE A 286 4.97 7.86 6.54
N VAL A 287 4.38 7.69 5.36
CA VAL A 287 2.93 7.78 5.12
C VAL A 287 2.38 6.37 5.00
N TRP A 288 1.29 6.09 5.70
CA TRP A 288 0.76 4.73 5.86
C TRP A 288 -0.74 4.67 5.60
N ALA A 289 -1.19 3.65 4.87
CA ALA A 289 -2.62 3.35 4.76
C ALA A 289 -3.18 2.87 6.11
N SER A 290 -4.45 3.15 6.40
CA SER A 290 -5.08 2.76 7.68
C SER A 290 -5.75 1.36 7.66
N GLY A 291 -5.41 0.48 6.74
CA GLY A 291 -6.02 -0.86 6.60
C GLY A 291 -7.34 -0.89 5.81
N ASN A 292 -7.75 -2.07 5.38
CA ASN A 292 -8.94 -2.35 4.55
C ASN A 292 -9.96 -3.31 5.24
N GLY A 293 -9.78 -3.59 6.53
CA GLY A 293 -10.57 -4.55 7.32
C GLY A 293 -11.95 -4.07 7.77
N GLY A 294 -12.45 -2.94 7.25
CA GLY A 294 -13.73 -2.34 7.67
C GLY A 294 -14.94 -3.27 7.52
N ARG A 295 -14.94 -4.17 6.51
CA ARG A 295 -15.98 -5.18 6.31
C ARG A 295 -16.02 -6.22 7.43
N ASP A 296 -14.84 -6.62 7.89
CA ASP A 296 -14.61 -7.63 8.93
C ASP A 296 -14.63 -7.02 10.34
N ARG A 297 -14.89 -5.70 10.41
CA ARG A 297 -14.97 -4.86 11.61
C ARG A 297 -13.64 -4.81 12.36
N ASP A 298 -12.56 -4.65 11.61
CA ASP A 298 -11.27 -4.39 12.20
C ASP A 298 -11.14 -2.94 12.74
N ASN A 299 -10.06 -2.68 13.45
CA ASN A 299 -9.73 -1.44 14.09
C ASN A 299 -8.22 -1.24 14.02
N CYS A 300 -7.80 -0.26 13.23
CA CYS A 300 -6.40 0.01 12.92
C CYS A 300 -5.48 0.34 14.11
N ASN A 301 -5.98 0.52 15.35
CA ASN A 301 -5.09 0.52 16.53
C ASN A 301 -4.55 -0.90 16.89
N CYS A 302 -5.04 -1.95 16.23
CA CYS A 302 -4.54 -3.33 16.30
C CYS A 302 -3.37 -3.59 15.32
N ASP A 303 -3.17 -2.70 14.33
CA ASP A 303 -1.99 -2.66 13.47
C ASP A 303 -0.94 -1.72 14.09
N GLY A 304 0.21 -2.26 14.48
CA GLY A 304 1.31 -1.51 15.07
C GLY A 304 2.06 -0.57 14.13
N TYR A 305 1.92 -0.70 12.81
CA TYR A 305 2.51 0.21 11.82
C TYR A 305 1.70 1.50 11.73
N THR A 306 0.38 1.40 11.52
CA THR A 306 -0.52 2.57 11.47
C THR A 306 -0.81 3.19 12.84
N ASN A 307 -0.73 2.41 13.93
CA ASN A 307 -0.81 2.88 15.33
C ASN A 307 0.51 3.52 15.84
N SER A 308 1.57 3.53 15.03
CA SER A 308 2.85 4.16 15.38
C SER A 308 2.75 5.69 15.41
N ILE A 309 3.51 6.34 16.30
CA ILE A 309 3.64 7.81 16.27
C ILE A 309 4.50 8.30 15.09
N TRP A 310 5.35 7.42 14.55
CA TRP A 310 6.33 7.73 13.51
C TRP A 310 5.74 7.72 12.10
N THR A 311 4.56 7.10 11.94
CA THR A 311 3.82 7.06 10.69
C THR A 311 2.76 8.17 10.66
N LEU A 312 2.42 8.59 9.44
CA LEU A 312 1.34 9.51 9.13
C LEU A 312 0.23 8.65 8.54
N SER A 313 -0.66 8.16 9.41
CA SER A 313 -1.76 7.26 9.05
C SER A 313 -2.87 8.01 8.31
N ILE A 314 -3.29 7.46 7.17
CA ILE A 314 -4.25 8.03 6.24
C ILE A 314 -5.37 7.02 5.93
N SER A 315 -6.61 7.45 6.16
CA SER A 315 -7.83 6.74 5.77
C SER A 315 -8.41 7.27 4.46
N SER A 316 -9.50 6.65 3.98
CA SER A 316 -10.14 6.98 2.70
C SER A 316 -11.51 7.65 2.87
N ALA A 317 -11.84 8.55 1.96
CA ALA A 317 -13.21 9.01 1.70
C ALA A 317 -13.67 8.59 0.30
N THR A 318 -14.97 8.28 0.13
CA THR A 318 -15.54 8.02 -1.20
C THR A 318 -15.70 9.30 -2.02
N GLU A 319 -16.08 9.18 -3.30
CA GLU A 319 -16.36 10.35 -4.15
C GLU A 319 -17.41 11.29 -3.55
N ASN A 320 -18.43 10.76 -2.87
CA ASN A 320 -19.46 11.53 -2.17
C ASN A 320 -19.11 11.89 -0.71
N GLY A 321 -17.85 11.69 -0.29
CA GLY A 321 -17.40 12.03 1.07
C GLY A 321 -17.95 11.10 2.16
N LEU A 322 -18.37 9.89 1.81
CA LEU A 322 -18.80 8.87 2.77
C LEU A 322 -17.59 8.09 3.29
N VAL A 323 -17.77 7.38 4.41
CA VAL A 323 -16.80 6.36 4.88
C VAL A 323 -16.90 5.13 3.96
N PRO A 324 -15.84 4.71 3.26
CA PRO A 324 -15.87 3.53 2.41
C PRO A 324 -16.04 2.23 3.21
N TRP A 325 -16.63 1.21 2.58
CA TRP A 325 -16.96 -0.07 3.22
C TRP A 325 -15.74 -0.86 3.74
N TYR A 326 -14.55 -0.60 3.19
CA TYR A 326 -13.29 -1.21 3.58
C TYR A 326 -12.53 -0.38 4.64
N SER A 327 -12.83 0.90 4.82
CA SER A 327 -12.02 1.76 5.70
C SER A 327 -12.18 1.37 7.16
N GLU A 328 -11.06 1.18 7.84
CA GLU A 328 -11.03 1.01 9.28
C GLU A 328 -11.12 2.35 10.01
N ALA A 329 -11.65 2.32 11.22
CA ALA A 329 -11.78 3.49 12.08
C ALA A 329 -11.01 3.25 13.38
N CYS A 330 -10.05 4.12 13.69
CA CYS A 330 -9.24 4.07 14.90
C CYS A 330 -8.77 5.47 15.29
N SER A 331 -8.19 5.61 16.49
CA SER A 331 -7.77 6.92 17.01
C SER A 331 -6.38 7.38 16.56
N SER A 332 -5.62 6.53 15.86
CA SER A 332 -4.30 6.85 15.30
C SER A 332 -4.35 7.55 13.94
N THR A 333 -5.41 7.38 13.15
CA THR A 333 -5.62 8.06 11.86
C THR A 333 -5.48 9.57 11.99
N LEU A 334 -4.57 10.18 11.21
CA LEU A 334 -4.32 11.62 11.28
C LEU A 334 -5.22 12.42 10.34
N ALA A 335 -5.45 11.91 9.13
CA ALA A 335 -6.22 12.58 8.09
C ALA A 335 -6.76 11.59 7.05
N THR A 336 -7.32 12.13 5.97
CA THR A 336 -7.94 11.36 4.90
C THR A 336 -7.66 11.96 3.53
N THR A 337 -7.61 11.10 2.52
CA THR A 337 -7.64 11.48 1.10
C THR A 337 -8.77 10.73 0.40
N TYR A 338 -8.98 11.02 -0.88
CA TYR A 338 -9.99 10.32 -1.66
C TYR A 338 -9.54 8.93 -2.10
N SER A 339 -10.49 8.02 -2.26
CA SER A 339 -10.31 6.72 -2.91
C SER A 339 -11.66 6.23 -3.47
N SER A 340 -11.69 4.98 -3.92
CA SER A 340 -12.87 4.22 -4.31
C SER A 340 -14.00 4.19 -3.27
N GLY A 341 -15.24 4.06 -3.74
CA GLY A 341 -16.42 3.93 -2.90
C GLY A 341 -17.32 2.75 -3.24
N SER A 342 -18.63 2.98 -3.13
CA SER A 342 -19.67 2.03 -3.50
C SER A 342 -19.83 1.91 -5.02
N THR A 343 -20.54 0.88 -5.49
CA THR A 343 -20.87 0.70 -6.91
C THR A 343 -21.51 1.95 -7.51
N GLY A 344 -20.88 2.53 -8.54
CA GLY A 344 -21.32 3.75 -9.22
C GLY A 344 -20.57 5.02 -8.80
N GLU A 345 -19.77 4.98 -7.73
CA GLU A 345 -18.79 6.03 -7.43
C GLU A 345 -17.51 5.80 -8.25
N ARG A 346 -16.87 6.89 -8.69
CA ARG A 346 -15.58 6.83 -9.37
C ARG A 346 -14.48 6.32 -8.43
N GLN A 347 -13.46 5.71 -9.05
CA GLN A 347 -12.31 5.12 -8.38
C GLN A 347 -11.04 5.92 -8.74
N ILE A 348 -9.87 5.45 -8.32
CA ILE A 348 -8.60 6.11 -8.60
C ILE A 348 -8.11 5.77 -10.01
N VAL A 349 -7.52 6.78 -10.66
CA VAL A 349 -6.99 6.74 -12.03
C VAL A 349 -5.48 6.89 -11.97
N THR A 350 -4.74 5.90 -12.44
CA THR A 350 -3.27 5.89 -12.32
C THR A 350 -2.63 4.92 -13.31
N THR A 351 -1.30 4.92 -13.36
CA THR A 351 -0.46 3.97 -14.10
C THR A 351 -0.73 2.53 -13.69
N ASP A 352 -0.50 1.57 -14.57
CA ASP A 352 -0.73 0.14 -14.30
C ASP A 352 0.28 -0.71 -15.09
N LEU A 353 0.47 -1.98 -14.71
CA LEU A 353 1.46 -2.85 -15.37
C LEU A 353 1.24 -2.95 -16.88
N HIS A 354 2.30 -3.37 -17.58
CA HIS A 354 2.36 -3.51 -19.04
C HIS A 354 2.19 -2.16 -19.74
N HIS A 355 2.79 -1.12 -19.16
CA HIS A 355 2.78 0.26 -19.66
C HIS A 355 1.36 0.82 -19.85
N SER A 356 0.43 0.41 -18.99
CA SER A 356 -1.00 0.61 -19.17
C SER A 356 -1.60 1.62 -18.17
N CYS A 357 -2.93 1.72 -18.14
CA CYS A 357 -3.60 2.79 -17.40
C CYS A 357 -4.88 2.25 -16.78
N THR A 358 -5.00 2.34 -15.46
CA THR A 358 -6.17 1.91 -14.72
C THR A 358 -7.06 3.08 -14.34
N SER A 359 -8.36 2.81 -14.27
CA SER A 359 -9.36 3.68 -13.63
C SER A 359 -10.07 2.95 -12.49
N THR A 360 -9.45 1.89 -11.96
CA THR A 360 -10.02 0.97 -10.97
C THR A 360 -9.04 0.62 -9.85
N HIS A 361 -8.20 1.57 -9.43
CA HIS A 361 -7.45 1.44 -8.18
C HIS A 361 -8.32 1.83 -6.97
N THR A 362 -8.17 1.12 -5.85
CA THR A 362 -9.14 1.04 -4.76
C THR A 362 -8.46 0.79 -3.41
N GLY A 363 -9.20 0.95 -2.31
CA GLY A 363 -8.70 0.71 -0.94
C GLY A 363 -8.09 1.93 -0.25
N THR A 364 -7.72 1.82 1.02
CA THR A 364 -6.89 2.83 1.72
C THR A 364 -5.48 2.89 1.14
N SER A 365 -5.07 1.83 0.46
CA SER A 365 -3.79 1.71 -0.24
C SER A 365 -3.57 2.72 -1.36
N ALA A 366 -4.65 3.22 -1.98
CA ALA A 366 -4.60 4.32 -2.96
C ALA A 366 -4.64 5.72 -2.30
N SER A 367 -5.03 5.80 -1.02
CA SER A 367 -5.07 7.08 -0.30
C SER A 367 -3.71 7.49 0.27
N ALA A 368 -2.91 6.54 0.78
CA ALA A 368 -1.55 6.85 1.25
C ALA A 368 -0.62 7.47 0.17
N PRO A 369 -0.59 7.01 -1.09
CA PRO A 369 0.18 7.63 -2.17
C PRO A 369 -0.25 9.08 -2.48
N LEU A 370 -1.56 9.35 -2.53
CA LEU A 370 -2.06 10.72 -2.72
C LEU A 370 -1.59 11.64 -1.59
N ALA A 371 -1.66 11.17 -0.33
CA ALA A 371 -1.14 11.89 0.82
C ALA A 371 0.39 12.09 0.77
N ALA A 372 1.15 11.09 0.31
CA ALA A 372 2.60 11.19 0.11
C ALA A 372 2.96 12.25 -0.95
N GLY A 373 2.21 12.32 -2.05
CA GLY A 373 2.31 13.38 -3.04
C GLY A 373 2.02 14.77 -2.47
N ILE A 374 0.97 14.92 -1.64
CA ILE A 374 0.68 16.19 -0.96
C ILE A 374 1.81 16.57 0.03
N CYS A 375 2.37 15.60 0.74
CA CYS A 375 3.53 15.82 1.61
C CYS A 375 4.75 16.29 0.80
N ALA A 376 4.98 15.75 -0.40
CA ALA A 376 6.03 16.23 -1.30
C ALA A 376 5.80 17.68 -1.75
N LEU A 377 4.58 18.07 -2.12
CA LEU A 377 4.26 19.47 -2.43
C LEU A 377 4.58 20.42 -1.26
N ALA A 378 4.28 20.01 -0.02
CA ALA A 378 4.60 20.79 1.18
C ALA A 378 6.12 20.83 1.47
N LEU A 379 6.87 19.76 1.14
CA LEU A 379 8.34 19.73 1.26
C LEU A 379 9.08 20.56 0.21
N GLU A 380 8.59 20.67 -1.02
CA GLU A 380 9.13 21.65 -1.98
C GLU A 380 8.93 23.08 -1.44
N ALA A 381 7.75 23.35 -0.87
CA ALA A 381 7.43 24.66 -0.28
C ALA A 381 8.29 25.00 0.95
N ASN A 382 8.67 24.02 1.77
CA ASN A 382 9.60 24.19 2.88
C ASN A 382 10.41 22.92 3.19
N ARG A 383 11.67 22.91 2.75
CA ARG A 383 12.60 21.77 2.96
C ARG A 383 13.02 21.52 4.39
N LYS A 384 12.78 22.47 5.30
CA LYS A 384 13.21 22.39 6.71
C LYS A 384 12.16 21.76 7.62
N LEU A 385 10.99 21.39 7.09
CA LEU A 385 9.97 20.67 7.86
C LEU A 385 10.53 19.34 8.36
N THR A 386 10.44 19.12 9.66
CA THR A 386 10.66 17.83 10.31
C THR A 386 9.47 16.89 10.11
N TRP A 387 9.63 15.60 10.42
CA TRP A 387 8.53 14.64 10.40
C TRP A 387 7.33 15.08 11.28
N ARG A 388 7.59 15.66 12.45
CA ARG A 388 6.57 16.26 13.32
C ARG A 388 5.94 17.52 12.75
N ASP A 389 6.73 18.39 12.11
CA ASP A 389 6.17 19.58 11.46
C ASP A 389 5.14 19.22 10.39
N MET A 390 5.38 18.15 9.62
CA MET A 390 4.42 17.65 8.63
C MET A 390 3.11 17.21 9.29
N GLN A 391 3.16 16.38 10.35
CA GLN A 391 1.97 15.97 11.10
C GLN A 391 1.23 17.18 11.69
N HIS A 392 1.95 18.15 12.26
CA HIS A 392 1.38 19.40 12.77
C HIS A 392 0.66 20.22 11.70
N ILE A 393 1.23 20.30 10.48
CA ILE A 393 0.61 20.99 9.36
C ILE A 393 -0.69 20.29 8.96
N VAL A 394 -0.67 18.96 8.77
CA VAL A 394 -1.87 18.16 8.42
C VAL A 394 -3.02 18.39 9.41
N VAL A 395 -2.75 18.32 10.73
CA VAL A 395 -3.73 18.58 11.80
C VAL A 395 -4.38 19.97 11.73
N ARG A 396 -3.71 20.96 11.11
CA ARG A 396 -4.16 22.36 11.01
C ARG A 396 -4.85 22.69 9.69
N THR A 397 -4.66 21.88 8.66
CA THR A 397 -5.11 22.17 7.29
C THR A 397 -6.08 21.15 6.74
N ALA A 398 -6.20 19.97 7.35
CA ALA A 398 -7.23 18.99 7.01
C ALA A 398 -8.64 19.58 7.19
N ARG A 399 -9.55 19.20 6.30
CA ARG A 399 -10.90 19.77 6.18
C ARG A 399 -11.97 18.73 6.53
N PRO A 400 -12.76 18.94 7.59
CA PRO A 400 -13.97 18.16 7.85
C PRO A 400 -15.13 18.42 6.87
N ALA A 401 -15.03 19.50 6.08
CA ALA A 401 -16.09 19.88 5.15
C ALA A 401 -16.31 18.81 4.07
N ASN A 402 -17.58 18.58 3.72
CA ASN A 402 -18.00 17.58 2.73
C ASN A 402 -17.64 16.11 3.09
N LEU A 403 -17.31 15.83 4.35
CA LEU A 403 -17.08 14.48 4.87
C LEU A 403 -18.17 14.07 5.87
N HIS A 404 -18.77 12.90 5.64
CA HIS A 404 -19.96 12.42 6.34
C HIS A 404 -19.65 11.19 7.20
N ALA A 405 -19.41 11.43 8.49
CA ALA A 405 -19.30 10.41 9.52
C ALA A 405 -20.21 10.75 10.72
N SER A 406 -20.64 9.74 11.47
CA SER A 406 -21.52 9.89 12.64
C SER A 406 -20.77 10.13 13.95
N ASP A 407 -19.43 10.06 13.93
CA ASP A 407 -18.56 10.10 15.10
C ASP A 407 -17.72 11.38 15.22
N TRP A 408 -17.95 12.37 14.34
CA TRP A 408 -17.32 13.69 14.42
C TRP A 408 -17.48 14.29 15.82
N LEU A 409 -16.35 14.57 16.46
CA LEU A 409 -16.28 15.20 17.77
C LEU A 409 -15.37 16.43 17.71
N THR A 410 -15.69 17.44 18.52
CA THR A 410 -14.83 18.61 18.72
C THR A 410 -13.95 18.38 19.94
N ASN A 411 -12.63 18.47 19.77
CA ASN A 411 -11.67 18.24 20.84
C ASN A 411 -11.49 19.47 21.77
N GLY A 412 -10.69 19.34 22.82
CA GLY A 412 -10.46 20.35 23.85
C GLY A 412 -9.78 21.64 23.38
N VAL A 413 -9.36 21.71 22.11
CA VAL A 413 -8.82 22.91 21.45
C VAL A 413 -9.64 23.33 20.22
N ASN A 414 -10.93 22.93 20.19
CA ASN A 414 -11.92 23.28 19.16
C ASN A 414 -11.59 22.79 17.73
N ARG A 415 -10.85 21.69 17.59
CA ARG A 415 -10.64 21.01 16.31
C ARG A 415 -11.63 19.84 16.17
N ASN A 416 -12.23 19.69 14.99
CA ASN A 416 -13.07 18.53 14.69
C ASN A 416 -12.18 17.34 14.31
N VAL A 417 -12.52 16.16 14.82
CA VAL A 417 -11.82 14.91 14.55
C VAL A 417 -12.83 13.74 14.50
N SER A 418 -12.55 12.72 13.70
CA SER A 418 -13.32 11.49 13.53
C SER A 418 -12.36 10.30 13.54
N HIS A 419 -12.77 9.15 14.05
CA HIS A 419 -11.98 7.92 13.99
C HIS A 419 -11.94 7.35 12.57
N SER A 420 -12.93 7.66 11.72
CA SER A 420 -12.93 7.29 10.29
C SER A 420 -12.11 8.23 9.41
N PHE A 421 -11.97 9.51 9.79
CA PHE A 421 -11.39 10.54 8.91
C PHE A 421 -10.20 11.32 9.49
N GLY A 422 -9.78 11.02 10.73
CA GLY A 422 -8.83 11.86 11.47
C GLY A 422 -9.33 13.31 11.55
N TYR A 423 -8.46 14.27 11.26
CA TYR A 423 -8.81 15.69 11.17
C TYR A 423 -9.54 16.08 9.86
N GLY A 424 -9.75 15.14 8.94
CA GLY A 424 -10.50 15.32 7.69
C GLY A 424 -9.66 15.24 6.41
N LEU A 425 -10.22 15.74 5.32
CA LEU A 425 -9.63 15.65 3.98
C LEU A 425 -8.40 16.55 3.85
N MET A 426 -7.26 16.02 3.39
CA MET A 426 -6.06 16.81 3.13
C MET A 426 -6.30 17.89 2.06
N ASP A 427 -5.84 19.10 2.34
CA ASP A 427 -5.92 20.26 1.44
C ASP A 427 -4.50 20.70 1.07
N ALA A 428 -4.07 20.37 -0.16
CA ALA A 428 -2.71 20.61 -0.60
C ALA A 428 -2.35 22.10 -0.62
N ALA A 429 -3.31 22.97 -0.97
CA ALA A 429 -3.10 24.41 -1.02
C ALA A 429 -2.91 24.99 0.39
N ALA A 430 -3.74 24.58 1.34
CA ALA A 430 -3.61 24.99 2.74
C ALA A 430 -2.32 24.46 3.38
N MET A 431 -1.94 23.20 3.10
CA MET A 431 -0.67 22.62 3.56
C MET A 431 0.54 23.42 3.05
N VAL A 432 0.60 23.72 1.76
CA VAL A 432 1.68 24.50 1.14
C VAL A 432 1.74 25.93 1.66
N ASP A 433 0.59 26.60 1.83
CA ASP A 433 0.54 27.98 2.32
C ASP A 433 0.84 28.09 3.83
N LEU A 434 0.61 27.02 4.60
CA LEU A 434 1.07 26.94 5.98
C LEU A 434 2.57 26.62 6.05
N ALA A 435 3.06 25.66 5.25
CA ALA A 435 4.46 25.25 5.18
C ALA A 435 5.43 26.42 4.94
N LYS A 436 5.10 27.32 4.01
CA LYS A 436 5.92 28.50 3.65
C LYS A 436 6.20 29.48 4.80
N ARG A 437 5.33 29.48 5.82
CA ARG A 437 5.42 30.35 7.01
C ARG A 437 5.54 29.55 8.31
N TRP A 438 5.75 28.24 8.21
CA TRP A 438 5.83 27.34 9.35
C TRP A 438 7.12 27.60 10.15
N THR A 439 6.99 27.71 11.47
CA THR A 439 8.13 27.73 12.39
C THR A 439 8.25 26.33 12.98
N THR A 440 9.40 25.69 12.81
CA THR A 440 9.66 24.32 13.31
C THR A 440 9.31 24.21 14.79
N VAL A 441 8.56 23.17 15.15
CA VAL A 441 8.09 22.96 16.52
C VAL A 441 9.24 22.68 17.48
N PRO A 442 9.11 23.01 18.78
CA PRO A 442 10.10 22.66 19.79
C PRO A 442 10.45 21.16 19.79
N ALA A 443 11.64 20.82 20.27
CA ALA A 443 12.08 19.43 20.39
C ALA A 443 11.11 18.60 21.24
N GLN A 444 10.71 17.42 20.72
CA GLN A 444 9.70 16.58 21.35
C GLN A 444 10.08 16.23 22.79
N LYS A 445 9.08 16.24 23.67
CA LYS A 445 9.17 15.81 25.06
C LYS A 445 8.20 14.65 25.29
N THR A 446 8.55 13.81 26.25
CA THR A 446 7.76 12.67 26.66
C THR A 446 7.51 12.73 28.16
N CYS A 447 6.28 12.49 28.57
CA CYS A 447 5.88 12.31 29.95
C CYS A 447 5.21 10.94 30.08
N MET A 448 5.72 10.06 30.95
CA MET A 448 5.16 8.74 31.20
C MET A 448 4.55 8.70 32.60
N VAL A 449 3.26 8.39 32.69
CA VAL A 449 2.54 8.23 33.96
C VAL A 449 1.98 6.82 34.02
N LYS A 450 2.36 6.06 35.03
CA LYS A 450 1.86 4.69 35.27
C LYS A 450 0.73 4.74 36.29
N ALA A 451 -0.34 3.98 36.04
CA ALA A 451 -1.29 3.68 37.10
C ALA A 451 -0.71 2.63 38.04
N ASP A 452 -1.21 2.57 39.27
CA ASP A 452 -0.87 1.51 40.21
C ASP A 452 -1.27 0.13 39.63
N PRO A 453 -0.41 -0.90 39.74
CA PRO A 453 -0.76 -2.26 39.32
C PRO A 453 -2.02 -2.75 40.02
N MET A 454 -2.93 -3.38 39.27
CA MET A 454 -4.22 -3.83 39.78
C MET A 454 -4.66 -5.08 39.04
N ASP A 455 -5.26 -6.06 39.70
CA ASP A 455 -5.91 -7.19 39.00
C ASP A 455 -7.42 -6.94 38.93
N LYS A 456 -7.82 -6.03 38.04
CA LYS A 456 -9.20 -5.56 37.96
C LYS A 456 -10.01 -6.44 37.02
N MET A 457 -10.68 -7.43 37.61
CA MET A 457 -11.65 -8.26 36.89
C MET A 457 -12.81 -7.42 36.33
N ILE A 458 -13.15 -7.66 35.06
CA ILE A 458 -14.23 -7.05 34.31
C ILE A 458 -15.20 -8.17 33.94
N SER A 459 -16.35 -8.20 34.61
CA SER A 459 -17.40 -9.19 34.37
C SER A 459 -17.99 -9.08 32.97
N PRO A 460 -18.55 -10.16 32.39
CA PRO A 460 -19.28 -10.06 31.13
C PRO A 460 -20.47 -9.11 31.24
N LYS A 461 -20.77 -8.40 30.16
CA LYS A 461 -21.78 -7.32 30.09
C LYS A 461 -21.61 -6.25 31.18
N SER A 462 -20.37 -5.88 31.47
CA SER A 462 -20.03 -4.80 32.41
C SER A 462 -18.88 -3.94 31.90
N SER A 463 -18.66 -2.80 32.55
CA SER A 463 -17.51 -1.94 32.29
C SER A 463 -16.85 -1.47 33.58
N VAL A 464 -15.58 -1.05 33.46
CA VAL A 464 -14.82 -0.39 34.52
C VAL A 464 -14.33 0.96 34.01
N GLU A 465 -14.45 2.00 34.85
CA GLU A 465 -13.76 3.28 34.65
C GLU A 465 -12.61 3.37 35.66
N LEU A 466 -11.41 3.61 35.16
CA LEU A 466 -10.22 3.92 35.94
C LEU A 466 -9.83 5.38 35.72
N LYS A 467 -9.33 6.02 36.77
CA LYS A 467 -8.89 7.42 36.76
C LYS A 467 -7.40 7.49 37.05
N LEU A 468 -6.69 8.32 36.31
CA LEU A 468 -5.26 8.59 36.51
C LEU A 468 -5.05 10.09 36.53
N GLU A 469 -4.54 10.60 37.65
CA GLU A 469 -4.13 12.00 37.77
C GLU A 469 -2.78 12.18 37.05
N VAL A 470 -2.73 13.09 36.08
CA VAL A 470 -1.54 13.38 35.29
C VAL A 470 -1.04 14.79 35.60
N ASN A 471 0.23 14.89 35.98
CA ASN A 471 0.91 16.18 36.19
C ASN A 471 2.29 16.15 35.51
N CYS A 472 2.31 16.54 34.24
CA CYS A 472 3.49 16.69 33.40
C CYS A 472 3.97 18.14 33.42
N LEU A 473 5.23 18.35 33.84
CA LEU A 473 5.89 19.66 33.80
C LEU A 473 6.55 19.95 32.44
N ASN A 474 6.92 18.89 31.71
CA ASN A 474 7.70 18.94 30.47
C ASN A 474 6.85 18.73 29.19
N VAL A 475 5.56 18.47 29.31
CA VAL A 475 4.61 18.42 28.19
C VAL A 475 3.41 19.27 28.58
N LYS A 476 3.12 20.30 27.79
CA LYS A 476 2.00 21.23 28.00
C LYS A 476 1.01 21.27 26.83
N PHE A 477 1.48 20.95 25.63
CA PHE A 477 0.68 20.85 24.42
C PHE A 477 0.93 19.48 23.82
N LEU A 478 -0.12 18.67 23.72
CA LEU A 478 -0.05 17.29 23.25
C LEU A 478 0.16 17.18 21.74
N GLU A 479 0.84 16.11 21.35
CA GLU A 479 0.90 15.57 19.99
C GLU A 479 0.18 14.21 20.03
N HIS A 480 0.93 13.13 20.21
CA HIS A 480 0.43 11.77 20.37
C HIS A 480 0.21 11.40 21.84
N VAL A 481 -0.79 10.56 22.10
CA VAL A 481 -0.99 9.91 23.40
C VAL A 481 -1.06 8.40 23.20
N GLN A 482 -0.24 7.64 23.90
CA GLN A 482 -0.31 6.18 23.93
C GLN A 482 -0.80 5.69 25.29
N ALA A 483 -1.86 4.87 25.31
CA ALA A 483 -2.27 4.09 26.46
C ALA A 483 -1.72 2.66 26.31
N LYS A 484 -0.63 2.36 27.01
CA LYS A 484 -0.10 0.99 27.11
C LYS A 484 -0.97 0.19 28.06
N VAL A 485 -1.62 -0.86 27.56
CA VAL A 485 -2.58 -1.69 28.30
C VAL A 485 -2.11 -3.15 28.32
N THR A 486 -2.09 -3.75 29.52
CA THR A 486 -1.95 -5.20 29.69
C THR A 486 -3.24 -5.76 30.27
N LEU A 487 -3.94 -6.57 29.48
CA LEU A 487 -5.27 -7.07 29.78
C LEU A 487 -5.40 -8.49 29.24
N SER A 488 -5.80 -9.43 30.09
CA SER A 488 -6.15 -10.80 29.69
C SER A 488 -7.66 -10.94 29.49
N ALA A 489 -8.11 -11.59 28.42
CA ALA A 489 -9.51 -11.84 28.15
C ALA A 489 -9.74 -13.24 27.57
N THR A 490 -10.89 -13.83 27.89
CA THR A 490 -11.36 -15.11 27.31
C THR A 490 -11.74 -15.00 25.83
N ARG A 491 -12.06 -13.79 25.36
CA ARG A 491 -12.33 -13.43 23.97
C ARG A 491 -12.00 -11.95 23.78
N ARG A 492 -10.91 -11.65 23.07
CA ARG A 492 -10.39 -10.29 22.92
C ARG A 492 -11.34 -9.36 22.15
N GLY A 493 -12.05 -9.88 21.15
CA GLY A 493 -13.03 -9.15 20.33
C GLY A 493 -14.29 -8.69 21.05
N ASP A 494 -14.56 -9.19 22.25
CA ASP A 494 -15.68 -8.74 23.09
C ASP A 494 -15.37 -7.43 23.84
N LEU A 495 -14.14 -6.91 23.73
CA LEU A 495 -13.69 -5.73 24.45
C LEU A 495 -13.92 -4.43 23.68
N HIS A 496 -14.18 -3.35 24.42
CA HIS A 496 -14.03 -1.99 23.92
C HIS A 496 -13.17 -1.20 24.90
N ILE A 497 -12.29 -0.35 24.39
CA ILE A 497 -11.40 0.49 25.21
C ILE A 497 -11.57 1.93 24.78
N TYR A 498 -11.84 2.82 25.73
CA TYR A 498 -11.94 4.26 25.51
C TYR A 498 -11.01 5.01 26.46
N LEU A 499 -10.40 6.09 25.97
CA LEU A 499 -9.61 7.01 26.75
C LEU A 499 -10.22 8.40 26.67
N THR A 500 -10.49 9.03 27.82
CA THR A 500 -10.97 10.42 27.90
C THR A 500 -9.90 11.32 28.47
N SER A 501 -9.60 12.43 27.78
CA SER A 501 -8.64 13.44 28.23
C SER A 501 -9.22 14.33 29.35
N PRO A 502 -8.38 15.11 30.07
CA PRO A 502 -8.83 16.08 31.07
C PRO A 502 -9.76 17.16 30.48
N ALA A 503 -9.63 17.48 29.19
CA ALA A 503 -10.49 18.41 28.48
C ALA A 503 -11.84 17.80 28.05
N GLY A 504 -12.03 16.48 28.21
CA GLY A 504 -13.26 15.76 27.88
C GLY A 504 -13.25 15.05 26.53
N THR A 505 -12.17 15.14 25.75
CA THR A 505 -12.04 14.47 24.45
C THR A 505 -11.97 12.96 24.63
N ARG A 506 -12.94 12.23 24.07
CA ARG A 506 -13.04 10.77 24.17
C ARG A 506 -12.56 10.09 22.89
N SER A 507 -11.47 9.33 23.00
CA SER A 507 -10.93 8.48 21.94
C SER A 507 -11.39 7.03 22.12
N THR A 508 -11.84 6.41 21.03
CA THR A 508 -12.05 4.96 20.95
C THR A 508 -10.72 4.30 20.62
N LEU A 509 -10.06 3.74 21.63
CA LEU A 509 -8.79 3.04 21.48
C LEU A 509 -8.99 1.62 20.90
N LEU A 510 -10.12 0.98 21.19
CA LEU A 510 -10.50 -0.31 20.60
C LEU A 510 -12.02 -0.37 20.46
N ALA A 511 -12.48 -0.61 19.23
CA ALA A 511 -13.86 -0.96 18.93
C ALA A 511 -14.09 -2.48 19.01
N GLN A 512 -15.36 -2.92 19.00
CA GLN A 512 -15.69 -4.35 19.01
C GLN A 512 -15.26 -5.02 17.72
N ARG A 513 -14.36 -6.00 17.82
CA ARG A 513 -13.93 -6.81 16.69
C ARG A 513 -14.59 -8.18 16.75
N ALA A 514 -15.75 -8.29 16.11
CA ALA A 514 -16.67 -9.42 16.30
C ALA A 514 -16.08 -10.79 15.92
N LEU A 515 -15.02 -10.82 15.11
CA LEU A 515 -14.33 -12.03 14.67
C LEU A 515 -13.16 -12.44 15.58
N ASP A 516 -12.63 -11.53 16.39
CA ASP A 516 -11.46 -11.76 17.25
C ASP A 516 -11.79 -12.70 18.43
N ASN A 517 -11.56 -13.99 18.19
CA ASN A 517 -11.73 -15.05 19.17
C ASN A 517 -10.50 -15.28 20.06
N SER A 518 -9.49 -14.42 20.01
CA SER A 518 -8.21 -14.63 20.69
C SER A 518 -8.34 -14.63 22.22
N ARG A 519 -7.55 -15.49 22.86
CA ARG A 519 -7.38 -15.56 24.33
C ARG A 519 -6.11 -14.85 24.81
N SER A 520 -5.26 -14.39 23.90
CA SER A 520 -3.98 -13.75 24.23
C SER A 520 -4.16 -12.39 24.90
N GLY A 521 -5.30 -11.74 24.70
CA GLY A 521 -5.56 -10.39 25.19
C GLY A 521 -4.58 -9.37 24.59
N PHE A 522 -4.15 -8.43 25.42
CA PHE A 522 -3.15 -7.41 25.10
C PHE A 522 -2.04 -7.45 26.15
N GLN A 523 -0.79 -7.37 25.70
CA GLN A 523 0.39 -7.38 26.57
C GLN A 523 1.19 -6.09 26.32
N ALA A 524 1.09 -5.12 27.24
CA ALA A 524 1.66 -3.79 27.14
C ALA A 524 1.36 -3.05 25.81
N TRP A 525 0.23 -3.36 25.16
CA TRP A 525 -0.09 -2.89 23.81
C TRP A 525 -0.31 -1.36 23.80
N PRO A 526 0.41 -0.59 22.95
CA PRO A 526 0.45 0.87 23.01
C PRO A 526 -0.65 1.53 22.15
N PHE A 527 -1.92 1.34 22.49
CA PHE A 527 -3.04 2.01 21.78
C PHE A 527 -2.82 3.52 21.68
N MET A 528 -2.81 4.08 20.47
CA MET A 528 -2.44 5.47 20.20
C MET A 528 -3.67 6.33 19.87
N THR A 529 -3.67 7.59 20.30
CA THR A 529 -4.63 8.59 19.87
C THR A 529 -3.95 9.91 19.51
N VAL A 530 -4.37 10.48 18.37
CA VAL A 530 -4.06 11.85 17.94
C VAL A 530 -5.19 12.83 18.26
N HIS A 531 -6.35 12.38 18.73
CA HIS A 531 -7.56 13.23 18.83
C HIS A 531 -7.41 14.41 19.81
N SER A 532 -6.54 14.29 20.81
CA SER A 532 -6.22 15.35 21.78
C SER A 532 -5.07 16.28 21.34
N TRP A 533 -4.71 16.34 20.05
CA TRP A 533 -3.60 17.18 19.58
C TRP A 533 -3.80 18.67 19.94
N GLY A 534 -2.84 19.21 20.68
CA GLY A 534 -2.82 20.58 21.21
C GLY A 534 -3.41 20.74 22.61
N GLU A 535 -4.07 19.72 23.19
CA GLU A 535 -4.61 19.80 24.55
C GLU A 535 -3.51 19.79 25.61
N SER A 536 -3.85 20.31 26.80
CA SER A 536 -3.04 20.12 28.01
C SER A 536 -3.19 18.68 28.53
N PRO A 537 -2.08 17.97 28.80
CA PRO A 537 -2.15 16.63 29.38
C PRO A 537 -2.54 16.62 30.87
N ASN A 538 -2.50 17.77 31.55
CA ASN A 538 -2.60 17.82 33.00
C ASN A 538 -4.05 17.75 33.51
N GLY A 539 -4.26 16.93 34.54
CA GLY A 539 -5.56 16.63 35.15
C GLY A 539 -5.93 15.14 35.08
N ILE A 540 -7.22 14.84 35.29
CA ILE A 540 -7.74 13.46 35.36
C ILE A 540 -7.97 12.88 33.96
N TRP A 541 -7.19 11.86 33.61
CA TRP A 541 -7.49 10.96 32.50
C TRP A 541 -8.42 9.83 32.94
N LYS A 542 -9.27 9.36 32.03
CA LYS A 542 -10.19 8.23 32.29
C LYS A 542 -10.00 7.12 31.26
N LEU A 543 -9.58 5.94 31.71
CA LEU A 543 -9.61 4.72 30.90
C LEU A 543 -10.91 3.96 31.20
N GLN A 544 -11.75 3.76 30.19
CA GLN A 544 -12.95 2.94 30.29
C GLN A 544 -12.75 1.65 29.49
N VAL A 545 -12.94 0.50 30.14
CA VAL A 545 -12.90 -0.79 29.47
C VAL A 545 -14.26 -1.47 29.63
N HIS A 546 -14.89 -1.78 28.50
CA HIS A 546 -16.15 -2.52 28.44
C HIS A 546 -15.86 -3.96 28.03
N ASN A 547 -16.58 -4.90 28.65
CA ASN A 547 -16.55 -6.30 28.30
C ASN A 547 -17.96 -6.73 27.89
N ASP A 548 -18.16 -6.87 26.58
CA ASP A 548 -19.42 -7.25 25.97
C ASP A 548 -19.59 -8.78 25.83
N GLY A 549 -18.78 -9.56 26.55
CA GLY A 549 -18.79 -11.02 26.52
C GLY A 549 -20.09 -11.66 27.01
N ARG A 550 -20.24 -12.94 26.66
CA ARG A 550 -21.33 -13.82 27.14
C ARG A 550 -21.03 -14.33 28.55
N TYR A 551 -21.93 -15.10 29.18
CA TYR A 551 -21.90 -15.48 30.62
C TYR A 551 -20.54 -15.92 31.24
N PHE A 552 -19.63 -16.55 30.47
CA PHE A 552 -18.30 -16.96 30.95
C PHE A 552 -17.14 -16.09 30.40
N GLY A 553 -17.45 -15.09 29.59
CA GLY A 553 -16.52 -14.22 28.87
C GLY A 553 -15.84 -13.21 29.78
N ARG A 554 -15.01 -13.65 30.74
CA ARG A 554 -14.32 -12.75 31.69
C ARG A 554 -13.10 -12.08 31.06
N ALA A 555 -12.79 -10.88 31.53
CA ALA A 555 -11.52 -10.19 31.30
C ALA A 555 -10.93 -9.70 32.62
N SER A 556 -9.62 -9.45 32.66
CA SER A 556 -8.95 -8.75 33.77
C SER A 556 -7.89 -7.80 33.23
N LEU A 557 -7.97 -6.55 33.66
CA LEU A 557 -7.00 -5.49 33.37
C LEU A 557 -5.93 -5.51 34.48
N LYS A 558 -4.66 -5.71 34.10
CA LYS A 558 -3.52 -5.95 35.02
C LYS A 558 -2.69 -4.69 35.30
N GLU A 559 -2.49 -3.89 34.27
CA GLU A 559 -1.75 -2.63 34.35
C GLU A 559 -2.14 -1.76 33.16
N TRP A 560 -2.02 -0.45 33.33
CA TRP A 560 -2.01 0.49 32.22
C TRP A 560 -1.12 1.69 32.54
N SER A 561 -0.64 2.35 31.50
CA SER A 561 0.14 3.58 31.61
C SER A 561 -0.09 4.49 30.42
N LEU A 562 0.03 5.80 30.64
CA LEU A 562 0.01 6.81 29.60
C LEU A 562 1.44 7.23 29.25
N ILE A 563 1.72 7.30 27.95
CA ILE A 563 2.88 7.98 27.40
C ILE A 563 2.36 9.14 26.57
N LEU A 564 2.73 10.35 26.99
CA LEU A 564 2.23 11.61 26.49
C LEU A 564 3.38 12.30 25.76
N TYR A 565 3.22 12.51 24.45
CA TYR A 565 4.19 13.18 23.60
C TYR A 565 3.75 14.62 23.33
N GLY A 566 4.69 15.54 23.17
CA GLY A 566 4.37 16.93 22.89
C GLY A 566 5.49 17.92 23.20
N THR A 567 5.09 19.15 23.53
CA THR A 567 6.01 20.30 23.67
C THR A 567 5.77 21.11 24.96
N THR A 568 6.79 21.86 25.38
CA THR A 568 6.76 22.76 26.57
C THR A 568 6.24 24.17 26.28
N GLU A 569 6.26 24.55 25.02
CA GLU A 569 5.94 25.88 24.46
C GLU A 569 4.84 25.69 23.41
N ASP A 570 3.99 26.69 23.23
CA ASP A 570 2.81 26.59 22.36
C ASP A 570 3.22 26.53 20.87
N PRO A 571 2.98 25.42 20.17
CA PRO A 571 3.30 25.30 18.74
C PRO A 571 2.51 26.28 17.86
N ASP A 572 1.40 26.84 18.36
CA ASP A 572 0.55 27.80 17.65
C ASP A 572 0.89 29.27 17.96
N ASP A 573 1.92 29.56 18.77
CA ASP A 573 2.22 30.95 19.17
C ASP A 573 2.64 31.84 18.00
N PHE A 574 3.34 31.26 17.00
CA PHE A 574 3.70 31.98 15.77
C PHE A 574 2.46 32.42 14.95
N MET A 575 1.30 31.75 15.10
CA MET A 575 0.06 32.15 14.42
C MET A 575 -0.59 33.39 15.06
N LYS A 576 -0.20 33.72 16.31
CA LYS A 576 -0.69 34.91 17.03
C LYS A 576 0.08 36.19 16.66
N SER A 577 1.25 36.06 16.02
CA SER A 577 2.05 37.18 15.52
C SER A 577 2.18 37.11 13.99
N PRO A 578 1.50 37.97 13.21
CA PRO A 578 1.52 37.91 11.74
C PRO A 578 2.86 38.27 11.09
N THR A 579 3.91 38.55 11.87
CA THR A 579 5.28 38.83 11.40
C THR A 579 6.18 37.59 11.49
N GLY A 580 5.74 36.48 10.88
CA GLY A 580 6.62 35.33 10.64
C GLY A 580 7.78 35.71 9.70
N PRO A 581 8.97 35.08 9.84
CA PRO A 581 10.11 35.36 8.97
C PRO A 581 9.78 34.97 7.53
N LYS A 582 9.67 35.96 6.64
CA LYS A 582 9.56 35.72 5.20
C LYS A 582 10.84 35.02 4.73
N VAL A 583 10.71 33.82 4.18
CA VAL A 583 11.79 33.22 3.38
C VAL A 583 12.09 34.20 2.24
N PRO A 584 13.36 34.58 2.00
CA PRO A 584 13.70 35.46 0.90
C PRO A 584 13.29 34.83 -0.43
N GLU A 585 12.38 35.50 -1.13
CA GLU A 585 12.08 35.21 -2.52
C GLU A 585 13.33 35.55 -3.34
N GLU A 586 13.94 34.56 -4.01
CA GLU A 586 15.14 34.80 -4.85
C GLU A 586 14.76 35.64 -6.08
N SER A 587 14.77 36.96 -5.89
CA SER A 587 14.50 37.93 -6.94
C SER A 587 15.63 37.88 -7.97
N ALA A 588 15.31 37.38 -9.16
CA ALA A 588 16.22 37.35 -10.30
C ALA A 588 16.85 38.73 -10.55
N THR A 589 18.15 38.84 -10.34
CA THR A 589 18.94 40.04 -10.64
C THR A 589 20.13 39.72 -11.51
N SER A 590 20.45 40.65 -12.39
CA SER A 590 21.33 40.50 -13.55
C SER A 590 22.77 40.12 -13.20
N LYS A 591 23.34 39.16 -13.94
CA LYS A 591 24.77 38.88 -13.94
C LYS A 591 25.56 40.04 -14.53
N GLU A 592 26.50 40.58 -13.75
CA GLU A 592 27.69 41.26 -14.27
C GLU A 592 28.93 40.61 -13.60
N PRO A 593 30.00 40.26 -14.36
CA PRO A 593 31.04 39.36 -13.85
C PRO A 593 32.13 40.08 -13.02
N PRO A 594 32.60 39.50 -11.91
CA PRO A 594 33.72 40.05 -11.13
C PRO A 594 35.08 39.78 -11.80
N PRO A 595 36.12 40.58 -11.50
CA PRO A 595 37.41 40.51 -12.18
C PRO A 595 38.34 39.40 -11.64
N VAL A 596 39.18 38.88 -12.55
CA VAL A 596 40.17 37.82 -12.31
C VAL A 596 41.34 38.32 -11.46
N THR A 597 41.73 37.57 -10.42
CA THR A 597 43.05 37.71 -9.76
C THR A 597 43.67 36.32 -9.54
N GLN A 598 45.00 36.23 -9.67
CA GLN A 598 45.76 34.97 -9.77
C GLN A 598 46.17 34.37 -8.40
N PRO A 599 46.50 33.06 -8.33
CA PRO A 599 46.95 32.42 -7.10
C PRO A 599 48.45 32.65 -6.82
N GLN A 600 48.82 32.70 -5.53
CA GLN A 600 50.21 32.58 -5.07
C GLN A 600 50.33 31.47 -4.01
N ASN A 601 51.43 30.73 -4.09
CA ASN A 601 51.86 29.76 -3.08
C ASN A 601 52.50 30.47 -1.89
N GLU A 602 52.49 29.84 -0.71
CA GLU A 602 53.68 29.50 0.11
C GLU A 602 53.24 28.85 1.45
N ILE A 603 53.62 27.59 1.69
CA ILE A 603 54.69 27.12 2.60
C ILE A 603 54.38 27.25 4.10
N ALA A 604 54.47 26.13 4.82
CA ALA A 604 54.27 26.00 6.27
C ALA A 604 55.60 26.04 7.06
N PRO A 605 55.56 26.23 8.40
CA PRO A 605 56.60 25.76 9.30
C PRO A 605 56.10 24.78 10.39
N GLN A 606 57.06 24.14 11.06
CA GLN A 606 56.90 22.90 11.84
C GLN A 606 56.83 23.08 13.37
N THR A 607 56.08 22.17 14.00
CA THR A 607 56.33 21.39 15.23
C THR A 607 57.29 21.90 16.34
N THR A 608 56.78 21.90 17.59
CA THR A 608 57.56 21.62 18.83
C THR A 608 56.73 20.76 19.80
N GLN A 609 57.37 19.88 20.60
CA GLN A 609 56.71 18.83 21.41
C GLN A 609 56.86 18.96 22.94
N ALA A 610 55.83 18.47 23.67
CA ALA A 610 55.89 17.79 24.99
C ALA A 610 56.21 18.64 26.27
N PRO A 611 55.95 18.15 27.51
CA PRO A 611 55.53 16.79 27.92
C PRO A 611 54.41 16.61 28.99
N THR A 612 53.74 15.44 28.90
CA THR A 612 53.16 14.57 29.96
C THR A 612 52.39 15.09 31.18
N ALA A 613 51.18 14.53 31.36
CA ALA A 613 50.73 13.87 32.60
C ALA A 613 49.78 12.69 32.27
N LYS A 614 49.79 11.61 33.07
CA LYS A 614 48.96 10.41 32.90
C LYS A 614 47.91 10.32 34.02
N THR A 615 46.68 9.94 33.69
CA THR A 615 45.76 9.30 34.65
C THR A 615 44.98 8.18 33.97
N THR A 616 44.97 7.00 34.60
CA THR A 616 44.37 5.76 34.11
C THR A 616 42.89 5.67 34.50
N VAL A 617 42.03 5.15 33.61
CA VAL A 617 40.71 4.59 33.96
C VAL A 617 40.52 3.26 33.24
N GLU A 618 39.98 2.28 33.95
CA GLU A 618 39.94 0.87 33.57
C GLU A 618 38.88 0.57 32.49
N SER A 619 39.27 -0.13 31.42
CA SER A 619 38.32 -0.70 30.47
C SER A 619 37.77 -2.04 31.00
N LYS A 620 36.52 -2.06 31.47
CA LYS A 620 35.82 -3.33 31.74
C LYS A 620 35.52 -4.05 30.43
N THR A 621 36.19 -5.17 30.21
CA THR A 621 36.03 -6.04 29.05
C THR A 621 34.67 -6.75 29.06
N PHE A 622 33.89 -6.56 28.00
CA PHE A 622 32.77 -7.43 27.66
C PHE A 622 33.27 -8.64 26.84
N PRO A 623 32.61 -9.81 26.90
CA PRO A 623 33.11 -11.03 26.28
C PRO A 623 33.10 -10.92 24.75
N VAL A 624 34.27 -11.14 24.14
CA VAL A 624 34.42 -11.26 22.69
C VAL A 624 33.76 -12.56 22.22
N TYR A 625 32.61 -12.43 21.55
CA TYR A 625 31.97 -13.56 20.88
C TYR A 625 32.88 -14.02 19.73
N ARG A 626 33.39 -15.25 19.80
CA ARG A 626 34.18 -15.82 18.71
C ARG A 626 33.25 -16.13 17.54
N PRO A 627 33.53 -15.67 16.31
CA PRO A 627 32.81 -16.16 15.14
C PRO A 627 32.91 -17.68 15.06
N MET A 628 31.78 -18.37 14.90
CA MET A 628 31.81 -19.76 14.45
C MET A 628 32.47 -19.78 13.06
N LYS A 629 33.32 -20.79 12.81
CA LYS A 629 33.95 -20.99 11.50
C LYS A 629 32.86 -21.14 10.44
N PRO A 630 32.97 -20.48 9.27
CA PRO A 630 32.14 -20.85 8.14
C PRO A 630 32.44 -22.31 7.74
N PRO A 631 31.45 -23.07 7.22
CA PRO A 631 31.72 -24.31 6.52
C PRO A 631 32.67 -24.03 5.33
N PRO A 632 33.46 -25.02 4.89
CA PRO A 632 34.50 -24.80 3.89
C PRO A 632 33.91 -24.28 2.58
N SER A 633 34.61 -23.30 2.02
CA SER A 633 34.34 -22.74 0.69
C SER A 633 34.31 -23.83 -0.37
N LEU A 634 33.23 -23.87 -1.17
CA LEU A 634 33.36 -24.33 -2.54
C LEU A 634 34.22 -23.32 -3.29
N GLU A 635 35.35 -23.78 -3.78
CA GLU A 635 36.36 -22.97 -4.43
C GLU A 635 35.83 -22.40 -5.76
N ARG A 636 36.18 -21.15 -6.08
CA ARG A 636 36.03 -20.66 -7.46
C ARG A 636 37.01 -21.41 -8.36
N PRO A 637 36.58 -21.93 -9.52
CA PRO A 637 37.50 -22.12 -10.64
C PRO A 637 38.08 -20.76 -11.06
N PRO A 638 39.38 -20.66 -11.39
CA PRO A 638 39.96 -19.44 -11.94
C PRO A 638 39.69 -19.30 -13.44
N ASN A 639 39.81 -18.06 -13.94
CA ASN A 639 39.61 -17.62 -15.34
C ASN A 639 38.19 -17.72 -15.91
N GLU A 640 37.44 -16.62 -15.76
CA GLU A 640 36.60 -16.08 -16.84
C GLU A 640 36.59 -14.56 -16.72
N GLN A 641 37.62 -13.92 -17.29
CA GLN A 641 37.77 -12.44 -17.33
C GLN A 641 37.92 -11.91 -18.76
N GLU A 642 37.56 -12.74 -19.74
CA GLU A 642 37.28 -12.38 -21.12
C GLU A 642 35.82 -12.75 -21.41
N HIS A 643 35.14 -11.99 -22.29
CA HIS A 643 33.72 -12.12 -22.70
C HIS A 643 32.64 -11.27 -22.00
N LEU A 644 32.97 -10.31 -21.12
CA LEU A 644 32.01 -9.29 -20.65
C LEU A 644 31.84 -8.09 -21.61
N ASP A 645 31.93 -8.30 -22.92
CA ASP A 645 31.97 -7.21 -23.93
C ASP A 645 30.99 -7.37 -25.12
N ASN A 646 30.15 -8.41 -25.15
CA ASN A 646 29.31 -8.73 -26.33
C ASN A 646 27.78 -8.62 -26.13
N PHE A 647 27.27 -8.24 -24.95
CA PHE A 647 25.83 -8.27 -24.64
C PHE A 647 25.05 -6.97 -24.93
N LEU A 648 25.60 -6.02 -25.70
CA LEU A 648 24.93 -4.78 -26.09
C LEU A 648 24.76 -4.64 -27.62
N ARG A 649 23.90 -5.47 -28.22
CA ARG A 649 23.31 -5.20 -29.55
C ARG A 649 21.85 -5.69 -29.65
N PRO A 650 20.89 -4.83 -30.04
CA PRO A 650 19.53 -5.26 -30.34
C PRO A 650 19.50 -5.98 -31.71
N GLY A 651 19.00 -7.23 -31.75
CA GLY A 651 18.80 -7.98 -33.01
C GLY A 651 19.11 -9.47 -32.98
N SER A 652 19.59 -10.03 -31.87
CA SER A 652 19.91 -11.46 -31.76
C SER A 652 18.64 -12.34 -31.75
N ARG A 653 18.56 -13.31 -32.68
CA ARG A 653 17.57 -14.41 -32.58
C ARG A 653 17.82 -15.20 -31.29
N ARG A 654 16.75 -15.70 -30.66
CA ARG A 654 16.87 -16.64 -29.53
C ARG A 654 17.72 -17.86 -29.96
N PRO A 655 18.64 -18.37 -29.14
CA PRO A 655 19.44 -19.54 -29.50
C PRO A 655 18.55 -20.79 -29.54
N GLU A 656 18.38 -21.37 -30.72
CA GLU A 656 17.77 -22.70 -30.86
C GLU A 656 18.81 -23.77 -30.56
N CYS A 657 18.60 -24.56 -29.50
CA CYS A 657 19.46 -25.71 -29.21
C CYS A 657 19.25 -26.87 -30.21
N PRO A 658 20.29 -27.69 -30.47
CA PRO A 658 20.16 -28.91 -31.26
C PRO A 658 19.06 -29.84 -30.70
N PRO A 659 18.39 -30.67 -31.54
CA PRO A 659 17.27 -31.52 -31.10
C PRO A 659 17.58 -32.54 -29.99
N SER A 660 18.85 -32.74 -29.64
CA SER A 660 19.32 -33.63 -28.57
C SER A 660 19.66 -32.91 -27.26
N GLN A 661 19.47 -31.59 -27.19
CA GLN A 661 19.84 -30.75 -26.04
C GLN A 661 18.66 -29.91 -25.55
N PHE A 662 18.71 -29.51 -24.28
CA PHE A 662 17.68 -28.73 -23.60
C PHE A 662 18.17 -27.30 -23.38
N ILE A 663 17.27 -26.31 -23.50
CA ILE A 663 17.57 -24.93 -23.07
C ILE A 663 17.52 -24.84 -21.53
N TYR A 664 18.57 -24.25 -20.94
CA TYR A 664 18.62 -23.85 -19.53
C TYR A 664 19.39 -22.52 -19.42
N PHE A 665 18.75 -21.45 -18.90
CA PHE A 665 19.31 -20.09 -18.81
C PHE A 665 20.09 -19.62 -20.07
N ASN A 666 19.46 -19.73 -21.25
CA ASN A 666 20.04 -19.40 -22.57
C ASN A 666 21.31 -20.20 -22.98
N MET A 667 21.63 -21.28 -22.28
CA MET A 667 22.64 -22.27 -22.68
C MET A 667 21.99 -23.59 -23.10
N CYS A 668 22.66 -24.35 -23.95
CA CYS A 668 22.26 -25.71 -24.31
C CYS A 668 22.95 -26.72 -23.39
N VAL A 669 22.17 -27.56 -22.71
CA VAL A 669 22.67 -28.62 -21.83
C VAL A 669 22.20 -29.99 -22.34
N ASP A 670 23.06 -30.99 -22.26
CA ASP A 670 22.69 -32.38 -22.61
C ASP A 670 21.71 -32.98 -21.59
N ASP A 671 21.84 -32.57 -20.32
CA ASP A 671 21.02 -33.01 -19.19
C ASP A 671 20.60 -31.82 -18.31
N CYS A 672 19.36 -31.87 -17.81
CA CYS A 672 18.85 -30.84 -16.89
C CYS A 672 19.51 -30.96 -15.50
N PRO A 673 20.03 -29.85 -14.93
CA PRO A 673 20.68 -29.89 -13.61
C PRO A 673 19.67 -30.12 -12.47
N PRO A 674 20.15 -30.55 -11.28
CA PRO A 674 19.32 -30.67 -10.08
C PRO A 674 18.51 -29.39 -9.79
N GLY A 675 17.28 -29.53 -9.30
CA GLY A 675 16.32 -28.43 -9.21
C GLY A 675 15.62 -28.06 -10.53
N SER A 676 15.76 -28.87 -11.58
CA SER A 676 14.99 -28.74 -12.82
C SER A 676 14.59 -30.09 -13.43
N TYR A 677 13.53 -30.10 -14.24
CA TYR A 677 13.01 -31.26 -14.98
C TYR A 677 12.90 -30.98 -16.48
N ARG A 678 12.92 -32.05 -17.28
CA ARG A 678 12.80 -31.98 -18.74
C ARG A 678 11.35 -31.72 -19.14
N SER A 679 11.11 -30.67 -19.92
CA SER A 679 9.82 -30.36 -20.52
C SER A 679 9.97 -30.10 -22.02
N ILE A 680 8.86 -30.17 -22.76
CA ILE A 680 8.77 -29.71 -24.14
C ILE A 680 7.94 -28.43 -24.10
N ASN A 681 8.58 -27.29 -24.35
CA ASN A 681 7.88 -26.01 -24.45
C ASN A 681 7.26 -25.92 -25.85
N ASP A 682 5.93 -25.96 -25.93
CA ASP A 682 5.18 -25.60 -27.13
C ASP A 682 5.41 -24.11 -27.44
N VAL A 683 6.23 -23.81 -28.45
CA VAL A 683 6.35 -22.46 -28.99
C VAL A 683 5.53 -22.39 -30.26
N GLU A 684 4.58 -21.46 -30.33
CA GLU A 684 3.86 -21.10 -31.56
C GLU A 684 4.71 -20.12 -32.37
N ASP A 685 4.88 -20.40 -33.66
CA ASP A 685 5.46 -19.44 -34.61
C ASP A 685 4.42 -18.41 -35.10
N ASP A 686 4.89 -17.36 -35.78
CA ASP A 686 4.03 -16.29 -36.33
C ASP A 686 3.02 -16.78 -37.41
N GLU A 687 3.06 -18.07 -37.79
CA GLU A 687 2.09 -18.73 -38.67
C GLU A 687 1.12 -19.69 -37.93
N GLY A 688 1.20 -19.76 -36.60
CA GLY A 688 0.32 -20.58 -35.76
C GLY A 688 0.65 -22.07 -35.74
N LYS A 689 1.87 -22.47 -36.08
CA LYS A 689 2.35 -23.85 -35.91
C LYS A 689 3.14 -24.00 -34.62
N LYS A 690 2.72 -24.98 -33.82
CA LYS A 690 3.45 -25.42 -32.64
C LYS A 690 4.70 -26.21 -33.03
N ARG A 691 5.86 -25.74 -32.60
CA ARG A 691 7.10 -26.53 -32.52
C ARG A 691 7.51 -26.65 -31.06
N GLY A 692 7.41 -27.87 -30.54
CA GLY A 692 7.88 -28.19 -29.20
C GLY A 692 9.40 -28.18 -29.13
N GLN A 693 9.98 -27.29 -28.31
CA GLN A 693 11.43 -27.26 -28.06
C GLN A 693 11.76 -27.86 -26.68
N PRO A 694 12.77 -28.75 -26.56
CA PRO A 694 13.18 -29.28 -25.27
C PRO A 694 13.79 -28.19 -24.38
N ALA A 695 13.30 -28.09 -23.14
CA ALA A 695 13.78 -27.13 -22.15
C ALA A 695 13.83 -27.75 -20.74
N CYS A 696 14.68 -27.18 -19.89
CA CYS A 696 14.74 -27.51 -18.46
C CYS A 696 13.92 -26.48 -17.68
N LEU A 697 12.80 -26.91 -17.08
CA LEU A 697 11.94 -26.07 -16.23
C LEU A 697 12.23 -26.36 -14.76
N HIS A 698 12.04 -25.37 -13.88
CA HIS A 698 12.35 -25.54 -12.46
C HIS A 698 11.38 -26.47 -11.74
N CYS A 699 11.93 -27.22 -10.78
CA CYS A 699 11.14 -28.00 -9.83
C CYS A 699 10.41 -27.11 -8.83
N HIS A 700 9.34 -27.65 -8.23
CA HIS A 700 8.82 -27.09 -6.98
C HIS A 700 9.95 -27.03 -5.92
N TYR A 701 10.03 -25.94 -5.17
CA TYR A 701 11.19 -25.62 -4.32
C TYR A 701 11.47 -26.65 -3.20
N SER A 702 10.46 -27.43 -2.79
CA SER A 702 10.60 -28.53 -1.83
C SER A 702 11.32 -29.76 -2.40
N CYS A 703 11.38 -29.90 -3.72
CA CYS A 703 12.04 -31.02 -4.40
C CYS A 703 13.50 -30.68 -4.71
N LYS A 704 14.41 -31.64 -4.47
CA LYS A 704 15.81 -31.58 -4.95
C LYS A 704 15.91 -32.06 -6.40
N VAL A 705 15.12 -33.09 -6.74
CA VAL A 705 14.90 -33.58 -8.11
C VAL A 705 13.40 -33.85 -8.25
N CYS A 706 12.81 -33.51 -9.40
CA CYS A 706 11.39 -33.69 -9.69
C CYS A 706 11.17 -34.26 -11.10
N LYS A 707 9.93 -34.64 -11.39
CA LYS A 707 9.46 -35.08 -12.72
C LYS A 707 8.51 -34.08 -13.39
N GLY A 708 8.03 -33.09 -12.64
CA GLY A 708 7.09 -32.07 -13.05
C GLY A 708 7.12 -30.88 -12.09
N PRO A 709 6.30 -29.84 -12.32
CA PRO A 709 6.38 -28.57 -11.61
C PRO A 709 5.72 -28.61 -10.22
N ASN A 710 4.98 -29.67 -9.87
CA ASN A 710 4.17 -29.73 -8.66
C ASN A 710 4.94 -30.31 -7.46
N ASP A 711 4.45 -30.01 -6.25
CA ASP A 711 5.03 -30.41 -4.96
C ASP A 711 4.92 -31.92 -4.67
N ASN A 712 4.05 -32.62 -5.40
CA ASN A 712 3.84 -34.06 -5.37
C ASN A 712 4.59 -34.82 -6.48
N GLU A 713 5.39 -34.13 -7.30
CA GLU A 713 6.18 -34.72 -8.39
C GLU A 713 7.67 -34.82 -8.05
N CYS A 714 8.04 -34.73 -6.76
CA CYS A 714 9.41 -34.92 -6.31
C CYS A 714 9.85 -36.38 -6.54
N ALA A 715 11.06 -36.53 -7.08
CA ALA A 715 11.78 -37.80 -7.19
C ALA A 715 12.88 -37.96 -6.13
N GLU A 716 13.42 -36.84 -5.63
CA GLU A 716 14.41 -36.81 -4.55
C GLU A 716 14.22 -35.54 -3.70
N CYS A 717 14.42 -35.65 -2.38
CA CYS A 717 14.29 -34.55 -1.43
C CYS A 717 15.64 -33.99 -0.97
N TYR A 718 15.62 -32.80 -0.36
CA TYR A 718 16.77 -32.27 0.36
C TYR A 718 17.05 -33.06 1.65
N PRO A 719 18.28 -33.05 2.20
CA PRO A 719 18.69 -33.94 3.30
C PRO A 719 17.89 -33.78 4.61
N ASP A 720 17.28 -32.62 4.82
CA ASP A 720 16.43 -32.22 5.94
C ASP A 720 14.95 -32.61 5.76
N ALA A 721 14.56 -33.04 4.56
CA ALA A 721 13.24 -33.58 4.24
C ALA A 721 13.27 -35.10 4.01
N GLU A 722 12.09 -35.72 4.08
CA GLU A 722 11.84 -37.14 3.80
C GLU A 722 10.81 -37.26 2.68
N HIS A 723 11.04 -38.23 1.79
CA HIS A 723 10.17 -38.48 0.63
C HIS A 723 8.98 -39.34 1.06
N THR A 724 7.76 -38.86 0.82
CA THR A 724 6.56 -39.69 1.00
C THR A 724 6.36 -40.56 -0.23
N GLY A 725 5.87 -41.78 -0.06
CA GLY A 725 5.62 -42.70 -1.18
C GLY A 725 4.60 -42.21 -2.22
N GLU A 726 3.95 -41.08 -1.96
CA GLU A 726 3.01 -40.38 -2.85
C GLU A 726 3.65 -39.22 -3.64
N GLY A 727 4.97 -39.00 -3.48
CA GLY A 727 5.75 -38.06 -4.29
C GLY A 727 6.09 -36.71 -3.65
N TYR A 728 5.73 -36.49 -2.38
CA TYR A 728 6.00 -35.22 -1.67
C TYR A 728 7.32 -35.26 -0.90
N CYS A 729 7.90 -34.09 -0.65
CA CYS A 729 9.03 -33.92 0.28
C CYS A 729 8.57 -33.16 1.55
N GLN A 730 8.62 -33.82 2.71
CA GLN A 730 8.17 -33.25 3.99
C GLN A 730 9.34 -33.05 4.97
N PRO A 731 9.45 -31.91 5.68
CA PRO A 731 10.54 -31.68 6.64
C PRO A 731 10.53 -32.70 7.79
N LYS A 732 11.67 -33.33 8.08
CA LYS A 732 11.78 -34.38 9.11
C LYS A 732 11.36 -33.89 10.50
N ASN A 733 11.76 -32.67 10.86
CA ASN A 733 11.39 -32.00 12.11
C ASN A 733 9.88 -31.74 12.25
N LEU A 734 9.13 -31.70 11.14
CA LEU A 734 7.68 -31.53 11.14
C LEU A 734 6.99 -32.90 11.28
N VAL A 735 7.43 -33.90 10.51
CA VAL A 735 6.92 -35.27 10.54
C VAL A 735 7.09 -35.91 11.93
N GLU A 736 8.24 -35.70 12.59
CA GLU A 736 8.50 -36.23 13.93
C GLU A 736 7.54 -35.63 14.99
N LYS A 737 7.32 -34.30 14.94
CA LYS A 737 6.32 -33.61 15.79
C LYS A 737 4.90 -34.07 15.49
N LEU A 738 4.54 -34.20 14.22
CA LEU A 738 3.19 -34.62 13.82
C LEU A 738 2.90 -36.06 14.28
N ASN A 739 3.88 -36.96 14.18
CA ASN A 739 3.75 -38.35 14.64
C ASN A 739 3.65 -38.45 16.18
N LEU A 740 4.35 -37.59 16.93
CA LEU A 740 4.19 -37.49 18.38
C LEU A 740 2.77 -37.05 18.76
N GLU A 741 2.24 -36.00 18.12
CA GLU A 741 0.87 -35.52 18.34
C GLU A 741 -0.19 -36.55 17.92
N ILE A 742 -0.04 -37.20 16.76
CA ILE A 742 -0.94 -38.29 16.31
C ILE A 742 -0.87 -39.49 17.28
N GLY A 743 0.30 -39.83 17.80
CA GLY A 743 0.47 -40.85 18.83
C GLY A 743 -0.28 -40.49 20.12
N TRP A 744 -0.19 -39.23 20.56
CA TRP A 744 -0.89 -38.70 21.73
C TRP A 744 -2.41 -38.72 21.52
N TYR A 745 -2.90 -38.26 20.37
CA TYR A 745 -4.31 -38.30 20.00
C TYR A 745 -4.86 -39.72 19.92
N ARG A 746 -4.11 -40.69 19.36
CA ARG A 746 -4.51 -42.11 19.33
C ARG A 746 -4.58 -42.68 20.75
N ALA A 747 -3.60 -42.38 21.61
CA ALA A 747 -3.61 -42.81 23.00
C ALA A 747 -4.83 -42.24 23.76
N MET A 748 -5.08 -40.93 23.65
CA MET A 748 -6.24 -40.28 24.27
C MET A 748 -7.57 -40.83 23.75
N THR A 749 -7.69 -41.08 22.44
CA THR A 749 -8.89 -41.67 21.83
C THR A 749 -9.14 -43.09 22.34
N ILE A 750 -8.10 -43.92 22.43
CA ILE A 750 -8.20 -45.27 23.01
C ILE A 750 -8.63 -45.18 24.48
N SER A 751 -8.01 -44.29 25.27
CA SER A 751 -8.38 -44.07 26.68
C SER A 751 -9.85 -43.67 26.85
N ILE A 752 -10.34 -42.71 26.05
CA ILE A 752 -11.74 -42.29 26.05
C ILE A 752 -12.66 -43.44 25.66
N MET A 753 -12.34 -44.20 24.60
CA MET A 753 -13.13 -45.36 24.19
C MET A 753 -13.18 -46.45 25.27
N THR A 754 -12.05 -46.75 25.93
CA THR A 754 -12.04 -47.68 27.07
C THR A 754 -12.85 -47.16 28.26
N LEU A 755 -12.80 -45.86 28.56
CA LEU A 755 -13.60 -45.25 29.62
C LEU A 755 -15.10 -45.33 29.29
N CYS A 756 -15.50 -45.05 28.05
CA CYS A 756 -16.87 -45.22 27.57
C CYS A 756 -17.35 -46.68 27.67
N ILE A 757 -16.51 -47.66 27.31
CA ILE A 757 -16.83 -49.09 27.45
C ILE A 757 -16.99 -49.47 28.93
N ILE A 758 -16.12 -48.97 29.82
CA ILE A 758 -16.23 -49.19 31.27
C ILE A 758 -17.51 -48.56 31.83
N ILE A 759 -17.87 -47.35 31.42
CA ILE A 759 -19.10 -46.67 31.83
C ILE A 759 -20.34 -47.43 31.33
N VAL A 760 -20.38 -47.81 30.05
CA VAL A 760 -21.49 -48.60 29.49
C VAL A 760 -21.59 -49.96 30.17
N GLY A 761 -20.47 -50.62 30.46
CA GLY A 761 -20.43 -51.87 31.22
C GLY A 761 -20.91 -51.72 32.66
N ALA A 762 -20.53 -50.66 33.36
CA ALA A 762 -20.98 -50.34 34.71
C ALA A 762 -22.47 -50.01 34.75
N VAL A 763 -22.98 -49.25 33.76
CA VAL A 763 -24.41 -48.95 33.59
C VAL A 763 -25.19 -50.22 33.29
N ALA A 764 -24.70 -51.09 32.41
CA ALA A 764 -25.33 -52.38 32.14
C ALA A 764 -25.35 -53.31 33.37
N LEU A 765 -24.27 -53.36 34.15
CA LEU A 765 -24.20 -54.08 35.43
C LEU A 765 -25.17 -53.49 36.47
N PHE A 766 -25.30 -52.17 36.54
CA PHE A 766 -26.26 -51.49 37.41
C PHE A 766 -27.70 -51.84 37.03
N PHE A 767 -28.05 -51.80 35.74
CA PHE A 767 -29.38 -52.22 35.29
C PHE A 767 -29.64 -53.71 35.52
N MET A 768 -28.69 -54.60 35.24
CA MET A 768 -28.85 -56.03 35.49
C MET A 768 -29.04 -56.34 36.98
N THR A 769 -28.20 -55.78 37.86
CA THR A 769 -28.35 -55.96 39.32
C THR A 769 -29.63 -55.34 39.87
N SER A 770 -30.07 -54.19 39.34
CA SER A 770 -31.37 -53.59 39.67
C SER A 770 -32.54 -54.49 39.25
N THR A 771 -32.47 -55.14 38.08
CA THR A 771 -33.52 -56.10 37.65
C THR A 771 -33.51 -57.40 38.45
N SER A 772 -32.36 -57.83 38.98
CA SER A 772 -32.29 -58.96 39.92
C SER A 772 -32.89 -58.63 41.28
N PHE A 773 -32.79 -57.39 41.77
CA PHE A 773 -33.40 -56.97 43.04
C PHE A 773 -34.94 -56.86 42.95
N CYS A 774 -35.51 -56.39 41.83
CA CYS A 774 -36.96 -56.32 41.67
C CYS A 774 -37.64 -57.71 41.61
N ASN A 775 -36.95 -58.76 41.15
CA ASN A 775 -37.51 -60.11 41.05
C ASN A 775 -37.43 -60.94 42.35
N PHE A 776 -36.92 -60.39 43.46
CA PHE A 776 -36.83 -61.10 44.75
C PHE A 776 -37.86 -60.63 45.80
N CYS A 777 -38.62 -59.55 45.55
CA CYS A 777 -39.57 -58.98 46.53
C CYS A 777 -41.06 -59.27 46.29
N CYS A 778 -41.43 -60.01 45.23
CA CYS A 778 -42.84 -60.36 44.95
C CYS A 778 -43.10 -61.87 44.93
N SER A 779 -42.88 -62.53 46.07
CA SER A 779 -43.40 -63.88 46.34
C SER A 779 -43.82 -64.05 47.81
N SER A 780 -44.98 -63.51 48.19
CA SER A 780 -45.80 -64.04 49.30
C SER A 780 -47.22 -63.43 49.33
N SER A 781 -48.24 -64.30 49.42
CA SER A 781 -49.64 -64.09 49.86
C SER A 781 -50.43 -62.86 49.34
N ARG A 782 -51.39 -63.00 48.41
CA ARG A 782 -52.81 -63.42 48.63
C ARG A 782 -53.55 -62.69 49.77
N HIS A 783 -54.52 -61.83 49.45
CA HIS A 783 -55.96 -62.18 49.33
C HIS A 783 -56.82 -61.00 48.78
N ASP A 784 -57.80 -61.35 47.92
CA ASP A 784 -59.14 -60.75 47.66
C ASP A 784 -59.43 -59.24 47.91
N SER A 785 -60.19 -58.50 47.08
CA SER A 785 -61.34 -58.91 46.24
C SER A 785 -61.79 -57.82 45.21
N ASN A 786 -62.55 -58.29 44.20
CA ASN A 786 -63.58 -57.60 43.39
C ASN A 786 -63.24 -56.41 42.45
N GLY A 787 -63.66 -56.52 41.17
CA GLY A 787 -64.29 -55.38 40.48
C GLY A 787 -64.07 -55.12 38.96
N ALA A 788 -64.62 -55.98 38.06
CA ALA A 788 -65.01 -55.64 36.67
C ALA A 788 -63.95 -55.15 35.63
N ARG A 789 -64.26 -55.02 34.32
CA ARG A 789 -64.69 -56.02 33.31
C ARG A 789 -64.64 -55.39 31.88
N TYR A 790 -63.96 -56.02 30.89
CA TYR A 790 -64.03 -55.73 29.42
C TYR A 790 -63.62 -54.28 28.97
N SER A 791 -63.30 -53.88 27.72
CA SER A 791 -62.87 -54.45 26.41
C SER A 791 -62.50 -53.27 25.47
N GLY A 792 -61.75 -53.35 24.36
CA GLY A 792 -60.99 -54.43 23.70
C GLY A 792 -60.98 -54.31 22.15
N LEU A 793 -59.91 -54.81 21.48
CA LEU A 793 -59.77 -55.04 20.01
C LEU A 793 -59.55 -53.80 19.07
N PRO A 794 -59.00 -53.97 17.83
CA PRO A 794 -57.81 -53.18 17.43
C PRO A 794 -57.83 -52.56 16.00
N ALA A 795 -56.63 -52.16 15.56
CA ALA A 795 -56.26 -51.40 14.36
C ALA A 795 -56.72 -51.88 12.96
N GLN A 796 -56.80 -50.93 12.02
CA GLN A 796 -56.39 -51.13 10.63
C GLN A 796 -55.89 -49.84 9.93
N THR A 797 -55.30 -50.02 8.74
CA THR A 797 -54.45 -49.11 7.93
C THR A 797 -55.20 -48.16 6.99
N SER A 798 -54.60 -47.01 6.61
CA SER A 798 -54.15 -46.73 5.20
C SER A 798 -53.81 -45.25 4.87
N MET A 799 -52.73 -45.10 4.07
CA MET A 799 -52.49 -44.24 2.88
C MET A 799 -52.80 -42.71 2.81
N PHE A 800 -51.77 -41.98 2.33
CA PHE A 800 -51.66 -40.64 1.70
C PHE A 800 -52.90 -39.80 1.30
N ALA A 801 -52.80 -38.47 1.53
CA ALA A 801 -53.07 -37.41 0.54
C ALA A 801 -52.45 -36.05 0.97
N GLU A 802 -52.23 -35.14 0.01
CA GLU A 802 -51.69 -33.77 0.19
C GLU A 802 -52.77 -32.71 0.46
N GLU A 803 -52.34 -31.55 0.97
CA GLU A 803 -52.65 -30.16 0.50
C GLU A 803 -52.95 -29.11 1.60
N ASN A 804 -52.25 -27.97 1.46
CA ASN A 804 -52.67 -26.57 1.65
C ASN A 804 -53.38 -26.09 2.95
N GLY A 805 -52.92 -24.93 3.46
CA GLY A 805 -53.79 -23.99 4.20
C GLY A 805 -53.25 -23.37 5.50
N HIS A 806 -52.50 -22.26 5.37
CA HIS A 806 -52.44 -21.19 6.40
C HIS A 806 -53.74 -20.33 6.34
N PRO A 807 -53.98 -19.33 7.23
CA PRO A 807 -53.51 -19.08 8.61
C PRO A 807 -54.60 -18.55 9.58
N ALA A 808 -54.30 -18.44 10.90
CA ALA A 808 -54.83 -17.50 11.94
C ALA A 808 -54.69 -18.17 13.34
N GLY A 809 -54.56 -17.49 14.49
CA GLY A 809 -54.30 -16.09 14.89
C GLY A 809 -53.48 -16.10 16.20
N MET A 810 -52.93 -14.98 16.71
CA MET A 810 -53.60 -14.08 17.68
C MET A 810 -54.47 -14.83 18.72
N GLU A 811 -54.28 -14.74 20.05
CA GLU A 811 -53.71 -13.64 20.84
C GLU A 811 -52.86 -14.08 22.06
N GLN A 812 -52.14 -13.08 22.55
CA GLN A 812 -51.63 -12.86 23.92
C GLN A 812 -52.55 -13.35 25.05
N TYR A 813 -51.98 -13.73 26.21
CA TYR A 813 -51.98 -12.84 27.39
C TYR A 813 -50.99 -13.30 28.49
N ARG A 814 -50.72 -12.40 29.44
CA ARG A 814 -49.58 -12.39 30.37
C ARG A 814 -50.02 -11.93 31.76
N ALA A 815 -49.76 -12.73 32.81
CA ALA A 815 -49.78 -12.38 34.24
C ALA A 815 -49.23 -13.61 35.02
N SER A 816 -48.15 -13.55 35.82
CA SER A 816 -48.05 -13.02 37.21
C SER A 816 -48.94 -13.82 38.19
N ASP A 817 -48.59 -14.27 39.41
CA ASP A 817 -47.82 -13.73 40.56
C ASP A 817 -47.71 -14.83 41.67
N VAL A 818 -46.87 -14.85 42.73
CA VAL A 818 -45.62 -14.15 43.13
C VAL A 818 -44.93 -14.88 44.32
N LYS A 819 -43.58 -14.86 44.45
CA LYS A 819 -42.75 -15.20 45.67
C LYS A 819 -42.76 -16.71 46.13
N LYS A 820 -41.78 -17.29 46.87
CA LYS A 820 -40.75 -16.77 47.82
C LYS A 820 -39.64 -17.83 48.11
N ALA A 821 -38.42 -17.38 48.45
CA ALA A 821 -37.39 -18.02 49.30
C ALA A 821 -36.65 -19.34 48.89
N LYS A 822 -35.36 -19.17 48.56
CA LYS A 822 -34.11 -19.81 49.09
C LYS A 822 -34.19 -21.04 50.05
N PRO A 823 -33.08 -21.80 50.22
CA PRO A 823 -31.88 -22.00 49.37
C PRO A 823 -31.48 -23.48 49.19
N TYR A 824 -30.55 -23.79 48.28
CA TYR A 824 -29.54 -24.84 48.51
C TYR A 824 -28.20 -24.46 47.86
N ARG A 825 -27.12 -25.03 48.39
CA ARG A 825 -25.72 -24.80 48.05
C ARG A 825 -25.16 -26.01 47.27
N ASP A 826 -24.06 -25.77 46.56
CA ASP A 826 -22.88 -26.64 46.34
C ASP A 826 -23.19 -28.16 46.23
N ASP A 827 -23.07 -28.82 45.07
CA ASP A 827 -21.80 -29.06 44.36
C ASP A 827 -22.01 -29.42 42.86
N ASP A 828 -20.91 -29.41 42.09
CA ASP A 828 -20.73 -29.89 40.69
C ASP A 828 -21.53 -29.21 39.54
N ILE A 829 -20.92 -28.17 38.93
CA ILE A 829 -20.60 -27.97 37.48
C ILE A 829 -20.16 -26.51 37.21
#